data_AF-A0A7C4SSK9-F1
#
_entry.id   AF-A0A7C4SSK9-F1
#
_cell.length_a   1.000
_cell.length_b   1.000
_cell.length_c   1.000
_cell.angle_alpha   90.00
_cell.angle_beta   90.00
_cell.angle_gamma   90.00
#
_symmetry.space_group_name_H-M   'P 1'
#
loop_
_entity.id
_entity.type
_entity.pdbx_description
1 polymer ?
#
loop_
_entity_poly.entity_id
_entity_poly.type
_entity_poly.pdbx_seq_one_letter_code
_entity_poly.pdbx_strand_id
1 'polypeptide(L)'
;MKRMINNYAWMSFNFGPTLLAWLERHAPRVLAAIQEADRTSRERYGGHGNAIAQAYNHTILPLSSLRDKRLQVEWGVEAFLYYFRREPEGMWLPETAVDTETLETLAEFGIRFTILSPRQAKRIRPPQLGHWIDVNPQTLDVRRPYRCRLPSGREIAIFFYNGEIAQEVAFQRLLTSGERFLERMLSCFDPNSPEPQLVHVATDGETYGHHHRFGEMALAYLISRVEKDPRVRMTNYGAFLERVPPVWEVEIHEKSSWSCAHGVERWRSDCGCRLGGPGTQQKWRQPLREGLETLKKRIDWIFETEGRKILRDPWEAFRKYIHVVLVRDERRARAFLEQECLEAPSDEQMSLALKLLEMERHGQLMFTSCAWFFDDLSGLEGVQILRLAARAIQLAEPYWGASLEEELLQALERAPSNFPQVGDGRRLWIQEVRPSVTDLERVLAHFAVSSLFRRDQPAEVGVAYSLRNLDFSVQEAGSAHLAVGAAEVASRITLEKRTGMYAVIHFEGLDVQFFSRPWSDMAEYESIKRDLFKTLREGSLGDVYQGLLEYFQRPTHRLKDLFRDEQRRIIQTVLRGRLADYQALGEQLFEQDSILLRRLGSLQYPIPEPMRVVAQFCTENRMRALLDRMQGDEELGSLAALMEEARQWGYRPDAERWERYLLLALEQRVEALRTTDRILTELRRAQRLLKVAEVLSLPLNLWNVQNVFIEVCRERLAVFEAFKEEVQAFASSINLTSEVLPLSLR
;
A
#
# COMPACT_ATOMS: atom_id res chain seq x y z
N MET A 1 -20.40 13.28 18.93
CA MET A 1 -20.85 11.94 18.47
C MET A 1 -20.87 11.02 19.70
N LYS A 2 -22.00 10.36 20.03
CA LYS A 2 -22.16 9.59 21.28
C LYS A 2 -21.79 8.10 21.18
N ARG A 3 -21.41 7.61 19.99
CA ARG A 3 -21.07 6.20 19.73
C ARG A 3 -20.15 6.10 18.51
N MET A 4 -19.11 5.28 18.61
CA MET A 4 -18.29 4.84 17.47
C MET A 4 -19.04 3.74 16.72
N ILE A 5 -19.21 3.89 15.41
CA ILE A 5 -19.93 2.92 14.57
C ILE A 5 -19.01 2.42 13.44
N ASN A 6 -19.20 1.17 13.04
CA ASN A 6 -18.57 0.62 11.85
C ASN A 6 -19.45 0.96 10.64
N ASN A 7 -19.05 1.97 9.86
CA ASN A 7 -19.83 2.45 8.71
C ASN A 7 -20.06 1.36 7.65
N TYR A 8 -19.09 0.46 7.45
CA TYR A 8 -19.19 -0.65 6.49
C TYR A 8 -20.32 -1.63 6.82
N ALA A 9 -20.75 -1.71 8.08
CA ALA A 9 -21.89 -2.55 8.46
C ALA A 9 -23.23 -2.00 7.94
N TRP A 10 -23.25 -0.77 7.41
CA TRP A 10 -24.46 -0.06 6.99
C TRP A 10 -24.46 0.37 5.52
N MET A 11 -23.29 0.42 4.88
CA MET A 11 -23.16 0.75 3.45
C MET A 11 -22.56 -0.41 2.67
N SER A 12 -22.91 -0.53 1.39
CA SER A 12 -22.20 -1.46 0.50
C SER A 12 -20.78 -0.97 0.22
N PHE A 13 -19.82 -1.89 0.05
CA PHE A 13 -18.41 -1.56 -0.15
C PHE A 13 -17.68 -2.66 -0.93
N ASN A 14 -16.54 -2.31 -1.54
CA ASN A 14 -15.58 -3.27 -2.07
C ASN A 14 -14.17 -2.90 -1.59
N PHE A 15 -13.30 -3.90 -1.47
CA PHE A 15 -11.86 -3.73 -1.28
C PHE A 15 -11.15 -4.55 -2.34
N GLY A 16 -10.16 -3.96 -3.01
CA GLY A 16 -9.34 -4.69 -3.97
C GLY A 16 -8.58 -5.85 -3.30
N PRO A 17 -8.47 -7.02 -3.95
CA PRO A 17 -7.76 -8.18 -3.39
C PRO A 17 -6.32 -7.89 -2.94
N THR A 18 -5.61 -7.00 -3.63
CA THR A 18 -4.25 -6.58 -3.28
C THR A 18 -4.20 -5.78 -1.97
N LEU A 19 -5.21 -4.94 -1.71
CA LEU A 19 -5.35 -4.20 -0.46
C LEU A 19 -5.74 -5.14 0.69
N LEU A 20 -6.65 -6.09 0.45
CA LEU A 20 -7.01 -7.11 1.44
C LEU A 20 -5.79 -7.95 1.88
N ALA A 21 -4.95 -8.35 0.93
CA ALA A 21 -3.70 -9.06 1.23
C ALA A 21 -2.68 -8.21 2.02
N TRP A 22 -2.66 -6.89 1.78
CA TRP A 22 -1.85 -5.98 2.58
C TRP A 22 -2.41 -5.83 4.01
N LEU A 23 -3.73 -5.65 4.14
CA LEU A 23 -4.41 -5.55 5.43
C LEU A 23 -4.23 -6.82 6.27
N GLU A 24 -4.30 -8.01 5.66
CA GLU A 24 -4.07 -9.28 6.36
C GLU A 24 -2.71 -9.32 7.09
N ARG A 25 -1.67 -8.71 6.51
CA ARG A 25 -0.31 -8.71 7.06
C ARG A 25 -0.02 -7.53 7.98
N HIS A 26 -0.52 -6.36 7.62
CA HIS A 26 -0.11 -5.10 8.25
C HIS A 26 -1.19 -4.48 9.13
N ALA A 27 -2.46 -4.85 8.94
CA ALA A 27 -3.59 -4.36 9.73
C ALA A 27 -4.68 -5.44 9.91
N PRO A 28 -4.36 -6.62 10.47
CA PRO A 28 -5.29 -7.75 10.55
C PRO A 28 -6.57 -7.42 11.32
N ARG A 29 -6.51 -6.49 12.29
CA ARG A 29 -7.68 -6.02 13.03
C ARG A 29 -8.66 -5.25 12.14
N VAL A 30 -8.15 -4.42 11.22
CA VAL A 30 -8.98 -3.69 10.25
C VAL A 30 -9.67 -4.67 9.32
N LEU A 31 -8.94 -5.67 8.80
CA LEU A 31 -9.52 -6.73 7.98
C LEU A 31 -10.64 -7.49 8.73
N ALA A 32 -10.39 -7.89 9.97
CA ALA A 32 -11.40 -8.55 10.79
C ALA A 32 -12.65 -7.68 11.00
N ALA A 33 -12.49 -6.38 11.23
CA ALA A 33 -13.61 -5.45 11.36
C ALA A 33 -14.41 -5.27 10.07
N ILE A 34 -13.76 -5.33 8.89
CA ILE A 34 -14.41 -5.30 7.58
C ILE A 34 -15.20 -6.59 7.33
N GLN A 35 -14.63 -7.76 7.65
CA GLN A 35 -15.31 -9.05 7.51
C GLN A 35 -16.52 -9.14 8.43
N GLU A 36 -16.37 -8.67 9.67
CA GLU A 36 -17.45 -8.60 10.65
C GLU A 36 -18.57 -7.67 10.23
N ALA A 37 -18.25 -6.55 9.56
CA ALA A 37 -19.23 -5.64 8.99
C ALA A 37 -20.11 -6.33 7.93
N ASP A 38 -19.50 -7.11 7.03
CA ASP A 38 -20.25 -7.89 6.04
C ASP A 38 -21.14 -8.92 6.72
N ARG A 39 -20.61 -9.71 7.67
CA ARG A 39 -21.38 -10.70 8.43
C ARG A 39 -22.60 -10.10 9.13
N THR A 40 -22.40 -9.00 9.86
CA THR A 40 -23.48 -8.27 10.54
C THR A 40 -24.53 -7.76 9.55
N SER A 41 -24.11 -7.27 8.38
CA SER A 41 -25.04 -6.79 7.37
C SER A 41 -25.92 -7.91 6.79
N ARG A 42 -25.37 -9.12 6.62
CA ARG A 42 -26.14 -10.30 6.16
C ARG A 42 -27.24 -10.69 7.13
N GLU A 43 -26.93 -10.70 8.42
CA GLU A 43 -27.92 -10.98 9.47
C GLU A 43 -29.06 -9.94 9.42
N ARG A 44 -28.72 -8.68 9.16
CA ARG A 44 -29.72 -7.60 9.05
C ARG A 44 -30.56 -7.67 7.77
N TYR A 45 -29.97 -8.08 6.66
CA TYR A 45 -30.56 -7.96 5.32
C TYR A 45 -30.88 -9.32 4.70
N GLY A 46 -31.34 -10.29 5.49
CA GLY A 46 -31.90 -11.55 4.96
C GLY A 46 -30.89 -12.46 4.26
N GLY A 47 -29.61 -12.38 4.62
CA GLY A 47 -28.53 -13.13 4.01
C GLY A 47 -27.68 -12.33 3.01
N HIS A 48 -28.16 -11.16 2.58
CA HIS A 48 -27.48 -10.27 1.64
C HIS A 48 -26.41 -9.41 2.31
N GLY A 49 -25.17 -9.52 1.86
CA GLY A 49 -24.05 -8.80 2.48
C GLY A 49 -23.71 -7.49 1.79
N ASN A 50 -23.09 -6.58 2.54
CA ASN A 50 -22.64 -5.29 2.05
C ASN A 50 -21.37 -5.36 1.20
N ALA A 51 -20.52 -6.37 1.40
CA ALA A 51 -19.31 -6.55 0.62
C ALA A 51 -19.65 -6.97 -0.81
N ILE A 52 -19.01 -6.31 -1.78
CA ILE A 52 -19.11 -6.54 -3.21
C ILE A 52 -17.73 -6.97 -3.72
N ALA A 53 -17.68 -7.92 -4.66
CA ALA A 53 -16.42 -8.31 -5.29
C ALA A 53 -15.86 -7.19 -6.17
N GLN A 54 -14.60 -7.35 -6.57
CA GLN A 54 -13.95 -6.46 -7.53
C GLN A 54 -13.11 -7.31 -8.47
N ALA A 55 -13.00 -6.88 -9.74
CA ALA A 55 -12.01 -7.46 -10.64
C ALA A 55 -10.59 -7.37 -10.04
N TYR A 56 -9.84 -8.47 -10.12
CA TYR A 56 -8.73 -8.76 -9.22
C TYR A 56 -7.60 -7.71 -9.18
N ASN A 57 -7.09 -7.29 -10.34
CA ASN A 57 -5.97 -6.35 -10.45
C ASN A 57 -6.39 -4.89 -10.65
N HIS A 58 -7.68 -4.57 -10.56
CA HIS A 58 -8.19 -3.25 -10.93
C HIS A 58 -7.82 -2.84 -12.38
N THR A 59 -7.86 -3.80 -13.31
CA THR A 59 -7.59 -3.58 -14.75
C THR A 59 -8.84 -3.11 -15.49
N ILE A 60 -8.67 -2.24 -16.48
CA ILE A 60 -9.76 -1.79 -17.36
C ILE A 60 -10.20 -2.94 -18.28
N LEU A 61 -11.22 -3.68 -17.85
CA LEU A 61 -11.66 -4.91 -18.50
C LEU A 61 -12.02 -4.74 -20.00
N PRO A 62 -12.67 -3.65 -20.46
CA PRO A 62 -12.96 -3.47 -21.89
C PRO A 62 -11.73 -3.35 -22.80
N LEU A 63 -10.54 -3.17 -22.21
CA LEU A 63 -9.28 -3.10 -22.95
C LEU A 63 -8.43 -4.38 -22.79
N SER A 64 -8.91 -5.37 -22.04
CA SER A 64 -8.26 -6.67 -21.87
C SER A 64 -8.70 -7.67 -22.94
N SER A 65 -7.88 -8.69 -23.20
CA SER A 65 -8.33 -9.85 -23.98
C SER A 65 -9.48 -10.58 -23.25
N LEU A 66 -10.31 -11.32 -23.98
CA LEU A 66 -11.39 -12.11 -23.35
C LEU A 66 -10.85 -13.10 -22.30
N ARG A 67 -9.69 -13.72 -22.55
CA ARG A 67 -9.04 -14.64 -21.61
C ARG A 67 -8.68 -13.92 -20.30
N ASP A 68 -7.98 -12.80 -20.41
CA ASP A 68 -7.56 -12.03 -19.23
C ASP A 68 -8.78 -11.44 -18.50
N LYS A 69 -9.78 -10.97 -19.25
CA LYS A 69 -11.05 -10.46 -18.70
C LYS A 69 -11.75 -11.52 -17.83
N ARG A 70 -11.87 -12.75 -18.33
CA ARG A 70 -12.44 -13.88 -17.57
C ARG A 70 -11.61 -14.18 -16.32
N LEU A 71 -10.28 -14.23 -16.47
CA LEU A 71 -9.38 -14.46 -15.34
C LEU A 71 -9.53 -13.38 -14.25
N GLN A 72 -9.60 -12.10 -14.62
CA GLN A 72 -9.74 -11.00 -13.66
C GLN A 72 -11.07 -11.07 -12.87
N VAL A 73 -12.14 -11.52 -13.51
CA VAL A 73 -13.45 -11.72 -12.87
C VAL A 73 -13.41 -12.96 -11.97
N GLU A 74 -12.91 -14.08 -12.48
CA GLU A 74 -12.79 -15.35 -11.73
C GLU A 74 -11.92 -15.18 -10.48
N TRP A 75 -10.70 -14.63 -10.62
CA TRP A 75 -9.84 -14.37 -9.48
C TRP A 75 -10.43 -13.35 -8.50
N GLY A 76 -11.24 -12.40 -8.99
CA GLY A 76 -11.99 -11.48 -8.15
C GLY A 76 -13.03 -12.20 -7.28
N VAL A 77 -13.74 -13.17 -7.86
CA VAL A 77 -14.70 -14.04 -7.16
C VAL A 77 -13.98 -14.95 -6.15
N GLU A 78 -12.88 -15.60 -6.55
CA GLU A 78 -12.11 -16.49 -5.67
C GLU A 78 -11.49 -15.74 -4.49
N ALA A 79 -10.94 -14.54 -4.73
CA ALA A 79 -10.45 -13.69 -3.65
C ALA A 79 -11.58 -13.28 -2.70
N PHE A 80 -12.76 -12.93 -3.24
CA PHE A 80 -13.92 -12.60 -2.42
C PHE A 80 -14.37 -13.77 -1.55
N LEU A 81 -14.49 -14.97 -2.13
CA LEU A 81 -14.81 -16.21 -1.42
C LEU A 81 -13.82 -16.49 -0.29
N TYR A 82 -12.53 -16.29 -0.55
CA TYR A 82 -11.49 -16.47 0.46
C TYR A 82 -11.64 -15.52 1.65
N TYR A 83 -11.86 -14.22 1.41
CA TYR A 83 -11.93 -13.24 2.50
C TYR A 83 -13.28 -13.18 3.20
N PHE A 84 -14.40 -13.36 2.49
CA PHE A 84 -15.75 -13.16 3.03
C PHE A 84 -16.54 -14.45 3.25
N ARG A 85 -16.01 -15.61 2.82
CA ARG A 85 -16.59 -16.95 3.04
C ARG A 85 -18.03 -17.10 2.52
N ARG A 86 -18.37 -16.41 1.43
CA ARG A 86 -19.63 -16.52 0.70
C ARG A 86 -19.44 -16.09 -0.75
N GLU A 87 -20.38 -16.47 -1.63
CA GLU A 87 -20.39 -16.00 -3.00
C GLU A 87 -20.71 -14.50 -3.10
N PRO A 88 -20.06 -13.76 -4.02
CA PRO A 88 -20.39 -12.37 -4.30
C PRO A 88 -21.66 -12.26 -5.14
N GLU A 89 -22.55 -11.36 -4.74
CA GLU A 89 -23.78 -11.08 -5.50
C GLU A 89 -23.57 -10.01 -6.57
N GLY A 90 -22.61 -9.13 -6.36
CA GLY A 90 -22.27 -8.03 -7.24
C GLY A 90 -20.76 -7.88 -7.41
N MET A 91 -20.36 -7.18 -8.46
CA MET A 91 -18.97 -6.86 -8.72
C MET A 91 -18.78 -5.38 -9.14
N TRP A 92 -17.87 -4.70 -8.45
CA TRP A 92 -17.36 -3.39 -8.82
C TRP A 92 -16.37 -3.52 -9.98
N LEU A 93 -16.68 -2.87 -11.10
CA LEU A 93 -15.80 -2.81 -12.26
C LEU A 93 -14.79 -1.68 -12.06
N PRO A 94 -13.48 -1.90 -12.33
CA PRO A 94 -12.46 -0.86 -12.24
C PRO A 94 -12.84 0.34 -13.08
N GLU A 95 -12.95 1.51 -12.45
CA GLU A 95 -13.40 2.77 -13.09
C GLU A 95 -14.80 2.71 -13.71
N THR A 96 -15.63 1.80 -13.20
CA THR A 96 -16.90 1.37 -13.80
C THR A 96 -16.79 1.05 -15.30
N ALA A 97 -15.59 0.69 -15.77
CA ALA A 97 -15.32 0.53 -17.18
C ALA A 97 -16.01 -0.73 -17.70
N VAL A 98 -16.87 -0.57 -18.70
CA VAL A 98 -17.80 -1.63 -19.13
C VAL A 98 -18.01 -1.66 -20.64
N ASP A 99 -18.21 -2.87 -21.15
CA ASP A 99 -18.69 -3.21 -22.47
C ASP A 99 -19.59 -4.47 -22.36
N THR A 100 -20.29 -4.84 -23.43
CA THR A 100 -21.17 -6.00 -23.41
C THR A 100 -20.42 -7.30 -23.08
N GLU A 101 -19.18 -7.46 -23.59
CA GLU A 101 -18.34 -8.64 -23.30
C GLU A 101 -17.96 -8.73 -21.80
N THR A 102 -17.78 -7.59 -21.13
CA THR A 102 -17.56 -7.52 -19.68
C THR A 102 -18.80 -7.96 -18.92
N LEU A 103 -19.98 -7.46 -19.27
CA LEU A 103 -21.23 -7.87 -18.62
C LEU A 103 -21.53 -9.37 -18.83
N GLU A 104 -21.25 -9.89 -20.03
CA GLU A 104 -21.30 -11.33 -20.34
C GLU A 104 -20.38 -12.14 -19.43
N THR A 105 -19.16 -11.67 -19.22
CA THR A 105 -18.19 -12.33 -18.34
C THR A 105 -18.67 -12.31 -16.89
N LEU A 106 -19.21 -11.18 -16.40
CA LEU A 106 -19.76 -11.08 -15.05
C LEU A 106 -20.90 -12.07 -14.84
N ALA A 107 -21.87 -12.11 -15.75
CA ALA A 107 -23.02 -13.00 -15.69
C ALA A 107 -22.60 -14.48 -15.76
N GLU A 108 -21.49 -14.79 -16.43
CA GLU A 108 -20.92 -16.15 -16.45
C GLU A 108 -20.49 -16.65 -15.09
N PHE A 109 -19.84 -15.79 -14.32
CA PHE A 109 -19.32 -16.12 -12.99
C PHE A 109 -20.36 -15.85 -11.88
N GLY A 110 -21.65 -15.87 -12.22
CA GLY A 110 -22.75 -15.77 -11.26
C GLY A 110 -22.99 -14.39 -10.67
N ILE A 111 -22.33 -13.34 -11.18
CA ILE A 111 -22.53 -11.97 -10.70
C ILE A 111 -23.91 -11.48 -11.12
N ARG A 112 -24.74 -11.12 -10.13
CA ARG A 112 -26.14 -10.72 -10.33
C ARG A 112 -26.30 -9.24 -10.66
N PHE A 113 -25.39 -8.40 -10.16
CA PHE A 113 -25.46 -6.97 -10.44
C PHE A 113 -24.10 -6.26 -10.51
N THR A 114 -24.11 -5.10 -11.18
CA THR A 114 -23.01 -4.14 -11.15
C THR A 114 -23.54 -2.71 -10.99
N ILE A 115 -22.64 -1.76 -10.74
CA ILE A 115 -22.95 -0.35 -10.48
C ILE A 115 -22.24 0.50 -11.53
N LEU A 116 -22.97 1.37 -12.23
CA LEU A 116 -22.46 2.21 -13.31
C LEU A 116 -22.83 3.68 -13.12
N SER A 117 -22.12 4.56 -13.83
CA SER A 117 -22.46 5.97 -13.93
C SER A 117 -23.67 6.17 -14.84
N PRO A 118 -24.58 7.11 -14.55
CA PRO A 118 -25.78 7.34 -15.39
C PRO A 118 -25.44 7.73 -16.83
N ARG A 119 -24.24 8.26 -17.10
CA ARG A 119 -23.75 8.53 -18.47
C ARG A 119 -23.48 7.28 -19.31
N GLN A 120 -23.44 6.11 -18.68
CA GLN A 120 -23.15 4.84 -19.33
C GLN A 120 -24.42 4.15 -19.83
N ALA A 121 -25.61 4.61 -19.41
CA ALA A 121 -26.87 4.19 -20.00
C ALA A 121 -27.06 4.87 -21.36
N LYS A 122 -27.32 4.08 -22.40
CA LYS A 122 -27.59 4.56 -23.75
C LYS A 122 -29.08 4.76 -23.98
N ARG A 123 -29.86 3.72 -23.69
CA ARG A 123 -31.32 3.71 -23.85
C ARG A 123 -31.97 2.73 -22.91
N ILE A 124 -33.22 3.00 -22.55
CA ILE A 124 -34.03 2.17 -21.67
C ILE A 124 -35.29 1.70 -22.37
N ARG A 125 -35.84 0.57 -21.95
CA ARG A 125 -37.14 0.08 -22.43
C ARG A 125 -38.07 -0.13 -21.24
N PRO A 126 -39.09 0.74 -21.07
CA PRO A 126 -40.12 0.57 -20.06
C PRO A 126 -40.95 -0.70 -20.35
N PRO A 127 -41.34 -1.47 -19.32
CA PRO A 127 -42.15 -2.67 -19.53
C PRO A 127 -43.54 -2.35 -20.11
N GLN A 128 -44.10 -1.16 -19.84
CA GLN A 128 -45.41 -0.74 -20.33
C GLN A 128 -45.39 -0.24 -21.78
N LEU A 129 -44.27 0.34 -22.24
CA LEU A 129 -44.18 1.00 -23.55
C LEU A 129 -43.60 0.10 -24.63
N GLY A 130 -42.82 -0.93 -24.28
CA GLY A 130 -42.31 -1.95 -25.21
C GLY A 130 -41.30 -1.46 -26.25
N HIS A 131 -41.01 -0.16 -26.35
CA HIS A 131 -40.02 0.43 -27.26
C HIS A 131 -38.86 1.09 -26.50
N TRP A 132 -37.72 1.22 -27.16
CA TRP A 132 -36.52 1.84 -26.59
C TRP A 132 -36.61 3.37 -26.61
N ILE A 133 -36.10 3.99 -25.55
CA ILE A 133 -36.02 5.45 -25.36
C ILE A 133 -34.58 5.80 -25.02
N ASP A 134 -33.96 6.67 -25.80
CA ASP A 134 -32.62 7.18 -25.51
C ASP A 134 -32.61 8.02 -24.23
N VAL A 135 -31.57 7.85 -23.42
CA VAL A 135 -31.42 8.52 -22.13
C VAL A 135 -30.07 9.19 -22.02
N ASN A 136 -29.98 10.13 -21.08
CA ASN A 136 -28.74 10.78 -20.68
C ASN A 136 -28.73 10.93 -19.15
N PRO A 137 -27.65 11.46 -18.54
CA PRO A 137 -27.57 11.60 -17.09
C PRO A 137 -28.71 12.38 -16.44
N GLN A 138 -29.37 13.28 -17.17
CA GLN A 138 -30.47 14.11 -16.68
C GLN A 138 -31.84 13.43 -16.81
N THR A 139 -32.01 12.53 -17.79
CA THR A 139 -33.30 11.88 -18.06
C THR A 139 -33.41 10.46 -17.50
N LEU A 140 -32.30 9.83 -17.14
CA LEU A 140 -32.28 8.50 -16.55
C LEU A 140 -32.76 8.55 -15.08
N ASP A 141 -33.77 7.76 -14.73
CA ASP A 141 -34.15 7.58 -13.33
C ASP A 141 -33.17 6.62 -12.62
N VAL A 142 -32.30 7.18 -11.78
CA VAL A 142 -31.27 6.46 -11.03
C VAL A 142 -31.78 5.77 -9.75
N ARG A 143 -33.08 5.85 -9.45
CA ARG A 143 -33.65 5.32 -8.19
C ARG A 143 -34.16 3.90 -8.30
N ARG A 144 -33.98 3.26 -9.46
CA ARG A 144 -34.48 1.92 -9.78
C ARG A 144 -33.37 1.07 -10.43
N PRO A 145 -33.46 -0.27 -10.34
CA PRO A 145 -32.54 -1.16 -11.02
C PRO A 145 -33.02 -1.41 -12.45
N TYR A 146 -32.07 -1.62 -13.36
CA TYR A 146 -32.34 -1.95 -14.76
C TYR A 146 -31.81 -3.32 -15.10
N ARG A 147 -32.49 -4.04 -15.99
CA ARG A 147 -32.08 -5.33 -16.52
C ARG A 147 -31.35 -5.12 -17.84
N CYS A 148 -30.11 -5.58 -17.91
CA CYS A 148 -29.39 -5.68 -19.18
C CYS A 148 -29.50 -7.11 -19.69
N ARG A 149 -30.15 -7.29 -20.85
CA ARG A 149 -30.18 -8.59 -21.55
C ARG A 149 -28.93 -8.71 -22.42
N LEU A 150 -28.26 -9.85 -22.31
CA LEU A 150 -26.97 -10.08 -22.95
C LEU A 150 -27.13 -10.98 -24.18
N PRO A 151 -26.22 -10.89 -25.19
CA PRO A 151 -26.28 -11.71 -26.40
C PRO A 151 -26.42 -13.23 -26.18
N SER A 152 -25.86 -13.77 -25.10
CA SER A 152 -25.95 -15.19 -24.72
C SER A 152 -27.33 -15.62 -24.21
N GLY A 153 -28.24 -14.67 -23.97
CA GLY A 153 -29.52 -14.89 -23.30
C GLY A 153 -29.44 -14.76 -21.77
N ARG A 154 -28.23 -14.60 -21.20
CA ARG A 154 -28.06 -14.22 -19.80
C ARG A 154 -28.56 -12.79 -19.55
N GLU A 155 -28.78 -12.47 -18.29
CA GLU A 155 -29.14 -11.13 -17.87
C GLU A 155 -28.37 -10.71 -16.62
N ILE A 156 -28.17 -9.40 -16.47
CA ILE A 156 -27.53 -8.81 -15.29
C ILE A 156 -28.26 -7.53 -14.88
N ALA A 157 -28.40 -7.31 -13.58
CA ALA A 157 -28.96 -6.08 -13.05
C ALA A 157 -27.91 -4.97 -13.01
N ILE A 158 -28.30 -3.75 -13.37
CA ILE A 158 -27.45 -2.56 -13.35
C ILE A 158 -28.11 -1.50 -12.49
N PHE A 159 -27.34 -1.02 -11.51
CA PHE A 159 -27.67 0.15 -10.73
C PHE A 159 -26.92 1.36 -11.25
N PHE A 160 -27.62 2.47 -11.46
CA PHE A 160 -26.99 3.75 -11.79
C PHE A 160 -27.01 4.64 -10.57
N TYR A 161 -25.85 5.10 -10.09
CA TYR A 161 -25.80 5.95 -8.90
C TYR A 161 -26.17 7.40 -9.20
N ASN A 162 -26.53 8.17 -8.17
CA ASN A 162 -26.77 9.60 -8.32
C ASN A 162 -25.46 10.36 -8.57
N GLY A 163 -25.22 10.75 -9.81
CA GLY A 163 -23.99 11.41 -10.25
C GLY A 163 -23.76 12.80 -9.66
N GLU A 164 -24.83 13.57 -9.44
CA GLU A 164 -24.75 14.92 -8.87
C GLU A 164 -24.29 14.86 -7.41
N ILE A 165 -24.94 14.02 -6.59
CA ILE A 165 -24.55 13.89 -5.19
C ILE A 165 -23.16 13.26 -5.07
N ALA A 166 -22.81 12.28 -5.92
CA ALA A 166 -21.46 11.72 -5.92
C ALA A 166 -20.40 12.81 -6.16
N GLN A 167 -20.65 13.75 -7.06
CA GLN A 167 -19.79 14.91 -7.29
C GLN A 167 -19.78 15.89 -6.11
N GLU A 168 -20.93 16.14 -5.48
CA GLU A 168 -21.04 17.01 -4.30
C GLU A 168 -20.26 16.44 -3.10
N VAL A 169 -20.32 15.13 -2.89
CA VAL A 169 -19.57 14.38 -1.87
C VAL A 169 -18.07 14.44 -2.15
N ALA A 170 -17.65 14.14 -3.39
CA ALA A 170 -16.23 14.07 -3.73
C ALA A 170 -15.56 15.45 -3.81
N PHE A 171 -16.25 16.49 -4.30
CA PHE A 171 -15.59 17.75 -4.67
C PHE A 171 -16.23 19.03 -4.10
N GLN A 172 -17.47 18.98 -3.59
CA GLN A 172 -18.20 20.20 -3.16
C GLN A 172 -18.42 20.29 -1.64
N ARG A 173 -17.59 19.62 -0.85
CA ARG A 173 -17.55 19.71 0.62
C ARG A 173 -18.88 19.33 1.30
N LEU A 174 -19.74 18.53 0.67
CA LEU A 174 -21.02 18.11 1.26
C LEU A 174 -20.83 17.39 2.60
N LEU A 175 -19.71 16.67 2.74
CA LEU A 175 -19.34 15.93 3.96
C LEU A 175 -18.93 16.81 5.15
N THR A 176 -18.87 18.13 5.00
CA THR A 176 -18.58 19.05 6.13
C THR A 176 -19.73 19.13 7.15
N SER A 177 -20.93 18.68 6.79
CA SER A 177 -22.08 18.60 7.69
C SER A 177 -22.89 17.34 7.43
N GLY A 178 -23.01 16.47 8.43
CA GLY A 178 -23.84 15.27 8.36
C GLY A 178 -25.33 15.59 8.18
N GLU A 179 -25.80 16.73 8.68
CA GLU A 179 -27.19 17.18 8.51
C GLU A 179 -27.48 17.57 7.05
N ARG A 180 -26.61 18.40 6.45
CA ARG A 180 -26.72 18.75 5.03
C ARG A 180 -26.62 17.52 4.14
N PHE A 181 -25.75 16.59 4.47
CA PHE A 181 -25.62 15.34 3.73
C PHE A 181 -26.90 14.51 3.81
N LEU A 182 -27.50 14.36 5.00
CA LEU A 182 -28.77 13.67 5.18
C LEU A 182 -29.91 14.34 4.40
N GLU A 183 -30.09 15.65 4.56
CA GLU A 183 -31.15 16.40 3.86
C GLU A 183 -31.01 16.26 2.34
N ARG A 184 -29.79 16.35 1.82
CA ARG A 184 -29.52 16.19 0.40
C ARG A 184 -29.90 14.80 -0.10
N MET A 185 -29.52 13.74 0.63
CA MET A 185 -29.90 12.36 0.28
C MET A 185 -31.42 12.17 0.31
N LEU A 186 -32.11 12.70 1.32
CA LEU A 186 -33.57 12.60 1.42
C LEU A 186 -34.29 13.38 0.32
N SER A 187 -33.73 14.49 -0.16
CA SER A 187 -34.32 15.31 -1.23
C SER A 187 -34.44 14.60 -2.58
N CYS A 188 -33.73 13.49 -2.78
CA CYS A 188 -33.73 12.75 -4.04
C CYS A 188 -34.86 11.74 -4.18
N PHE A 189 -35.59 11.44 -3.11
CA PHE A 189 -36.81 10.65 -3.22
C PHE A 189 -37.89 11.49 -3.90
N ASP A 190 -38.62 10.89 -4.84
CA ASP A 190 -39.85 11.48 -5.37
C ASP A 190 -41.03 11.11 -4.46
N PRO A 191 -41.61 12.07 -3.73
CA PRO A 191 -42.71 11.81 -2.81
C PRO A 191 -44.03 11.48 -3.53
N ASN A 192 -44.12 11.75 -4.84
CA ASN A 192 -45.32 11.50 -5.64
C ASN A 192 -45.32 10.12 -6.29
N SER A 193 -44.19 9.42 -6.31
CA SER A 193 -44.09 8.07 -6.88
C SER A 193 -44.45 7.01 -5.85
N PRO A 194 -45.44 6.14 -6.12
CA PRO A 194 -45.79 5.03 -5.24
C PRO A 194 -44.81 3.84 -5.35
N GLU A 195 -43.87 3.88 -6.31
CA GLU A 195 -42.90 2.80 -6.52
C GLU A 195 -41.79 2.83 -5.45
N PRO A 196 -41.28 1.67 -5.01
CA PRO A 196 -40.08 1.61 -4.18
C PRO A 196 -38.87 2.26 -4.86
N GLN A 197 -38.15 3.10 -4.12
CA GLN A 197 -37.00 3.87 -4.62
C GLN A 197 -35.73 3.55 -3.82
N LEU A 198 -34.60 3.49 -4.51
CA LEU A 198 -33.26 3.41 -3.94
C LEU A 198 -32.47 4.67 -4.26
N VAL A 199 -32.24 5.54 -3.29
CA VAL A 199 -31.28 6.65 -3.44
C VAL A 199 -29.90 6.18 -2.99
N HIS A 200 -28.92 6.19 -3.90
CA HIS A 200 -27.55 5.78 -3.59
C HIS A 200 -26.50 6.60 -4.34
N VAL A 201 -25.29 6.59 -3.80
CA VAL A 201 -24.10 7.27 -4.36
C VAL A 201 -22.95 6.27 -4.42
N ALA A 202 -22.05 6.45 -5.38
CA ALA A 202 -20.81 5.67 -5.48
C ALA A 202 -19.62 6.64 -5.55
N THR A 203 -18.64 6.45 -4.68
CA THR A 203 -17.45 7.28 -4.53
C THR A 203 -16.29 6.42 -4.03
N ASP A 204 -15.05 6.82 -4.32
CA ASP A 204 -13.87 6.15 -3.77
C ASP A 204 -13.87 6.22 -2.24
N GLY A 205 -13.48 5.12 -1.58
CA GLY A 205 -13.55 4.98 -0.13
C GLY A 205 -12.69 6.00 0.61
N GLU A 206 -11.57 6.38 0.00
CA GLU A 206 -10.61 7.39 0.46
C GLU A 206 -11.23 8.80 0.59
N THR A 207 -12.41 9.01 0.00
CA THR A 207 -13.20 10.24 0.17
C THR A 207 -13.53 10.51 1.65
N TYR A 208 -13.80 9.45 2.41
CA TYR A 208 -14.21 9.54 3.82
C TYR A 208 -12.98 9.45 4.74
N GLY A 209 -12.43 10.60 5.11
CA GLY A 209 -11.35 10.73 6.09
C GLY A 209 -10.01 11.16 5.51
N HIS A 210 -9.63 10.67 4.32
CA HIS A 210 -8.37 11.06 3.66
C HIS A 210 -8.54 12.33 2.81
N HIS A 211 -9.43 12.31 1.81
CA HIS A 211 -9.67 13.51 0.97
C HIS A 211 -10.52 14.56 1.68
N HIS A 212 -11.52 14.14 2.45
CA HIS A 212 -12.29 15.01 3.34
C HIS A 212 -12.05 14.57 4.78
N ARG A 213 -11.19 15.31 5.48
CA ARG A 213 -10.93 15.09 6.91
C ARG A 213 -12.26 15.11 7.67
N PHE A 214 -12.51 14.07 8.47
CA PHE A 214 -13.75 13.83 9.22
C PHE A 214 -15.01 13.50 8.38
N GLY A 215 -14.87 13.24 7.08
CA GLY A 215 -16.01 12.87 6.23
C GLY A 215 -16.71 11.57 6.67
N GLU A 216 -15.97 10.65 7.28
CA GLU A 216 -16.50 9.43 7.89
C GLU A 216 -17.46 9.71 9.06
N MET A 217 -17.31 10.85 9.75
CA MET A 217 -18.22 11.28 10.81
C MET A 217 -19.55 11.79 10.26
N ALA A 218 -19.53 12.48 9.10
CA ALA A 218 -20.76 12.90 8.43
C ALA A 218 -21.58 11.71 7.96
N LEU A 219 -20.91 10.67 7.44
CA LEU A 219 -21.55 9.39 7.12
C LEU A 219 -22.12 8.71 8.37
N ALA A 220 -21.35 8.68 9.47
CA ALA A 220 -21.81 8.10 10.73
C ALA A 220 -23.03 8.84 11.31
N TYR A 221 -23.06 10.16 11.17
CA TYR A 221 -24.21 10.98 11.52
C TYR A 221 -25.43 10.60 10.68
N LEU A 222 -25.30 10.53 9.35
CA LEU A 222 -26.37 10.14 8.45
C LEU A 222 -26.97 8.79 8.85
N ILE A 223 -26.13 7.76 9.05
CA ILE A 223 -26.57 6.42 9.46
C ILE A 223 -27.39 6.47 10.76
N SER A 224 -26.88 7.15 11.78
CA SER A 224 -27.53 7.28 13.09
C SER A 224 -28.89 7.99 13.04
N ARG A 225 -29.07 8.91 12.08
CA ARG A 225 -30.34 9.62 11.87
C ARG A 225 -31.33 8.79 11.06
N VAL A 226 -30.88 8.14 9.98
CA VAL A 226 -31.74 7.28 9.13
C VAL A 226 -32.28 6.10 9.93
N GLU A 227 -31.49 5.49 10.82
CA GLU A 227 -31.95 4.38 11.67
C GLU A 227 -33.15 4.74 12.56
N LYS A 228 -33.34 6.03 12.87
CA LYS A 228 -34.43 6.55 13.72
C LYS A 228 -35.58 7.16 12.92
N ASP A 229 -35.47 7.25 11.60
CA ASP A 229 -36.49 7.84 10.74
C ASP A 229 -37.38 6.74 10.14
N PRO A 230 -38.67 6.64 10.52
CA PRO A 230 -39.54 5.58 10.03
C PRO A 230 -39.90 5.71 8.54
N ARG A 231 -39.60 6.84 7.88
CA ARG A 231 -39.94 7.09 6.47
C ARG A 231 -38.95 6.48 5.49
N VAL A 232 -37.74 6.18 5.96
CA VAL A 232 -36.64 5.66 5.13
C VAL A 232 -35.97 4.48 5.83
N ARG A 233 -35.27 3.66 5.07
CA ARG A 233 -34.58 2.49 5.60
C ARG A 233 -33.26 2.27 4.87
N MET A 234 -32.19 2.04 5.62
CA MET A 234 -30.92 1.56 5.07
C MET A 234 -31.09 0.15 4.48
N THR A 235 -30.52 -0.08 3.30
CA THR A 235 -30.51 -1.39 2.62
C THR A 235 -29.24 -1.52 1.80
N ASN A 236 -28.93 -2.73 1.33
CA ASN A 236 -27.93 -2.99 0.30
C ASN A 236 -28.59 -3.40 -1.03
N TYR A 237 -27.78 -3.50 -2.07
CA TYR A 237 -28.23 -3.81 -3.43
C TYR A 237 -28.89 -5.19 -3.54
N GLY A 238 -28.31 -6.22 -2.91
CA GLY A 238 -28.84 -7.58 -2.93
C GLY A 238 -30.26 -7.65 -2.35
N ALA A 239 -30.44 -7.14 -1.13
CA ALA A 239 -31.74 -7.11 -0.46
C ALA A 239 -32.75 -6.19 -1.16
N PHE A 240 -32.29 -5.15 -1.86
CA PHE A 240 -33.15 -4.32 -2.68
C PHE A 240 -33.63 -5.05 -3.93
N LEU A 241 -32.74 -5.76 -4.65
CA LEU A 241 -33.09 -6.56 -5.83
C LEU A 241 -34.07 -7.69 -5.52
N GLU A 242 -33.91 -8.36 -4.36
CA GLU A 242 -34.84 -9.41 -3.95
C GLU A 242 -36.27 -8.87 -3.80
N ARG A 243 -36.42 -7.63 -3.31
CA ARG A 243 -37.72 -6.98 -3.11
C ARG A 243 -38.24 -6.28 -4.36
N VAL A 244 -37.34 -5.78 -5.20
CA VAL A 244 -37.65 -4.96 -6.38
C VAL A 244 -36.88 -5.50 -7.59
N PRO A 245 -37.40 -6.57 -8.25
CA PRO A 245 -36.78 -7.12 -9.44
C PRO A 245 -36.71 -6.11 -10.60
N PRO A 246 -35.64 -6.10 -11.40
CA PRO A 246 -35.48 -5.15 -12.50
C PRO A 246 -36.39 -5.51 -13.69
N VAL A 247 -37.51 -4.80 -13.82
CA VAL A 247 -38.45 -4.98 -14.95
C VAL A 247 -38.12 -4.09 -16.15
N TRP A 248 -37.50 -2.93 -15.90
CA TRP A 248 -37.03 -1.99 -16.91
C TRP A 248 -35.76 -2.51 -17.56
N GLU A 249 -35.65 -2.44 -18.88
CA GLU A 249 -34.43 -2.85 -19.58
C GLU A 249 -33.52 -1.68 -19.90
N VAL A 250 -32.22 -1.94 -19.99
CA VAL A 250 -31.20 -0.95 -20.37
C VAL A 250 -30.21 -1.52 -21.37
N GLU A 251 -29.81 -0.69 -22.33
CA GLU A 251 -28.59 -0.87 -23.11
C GLU A 251 -27.55 0.16 -22.68
N ILE A 252 -26.28 -0.27 -22.62
CA ILE A 252 -25.15 0.56 -22.22
C ILE A 252 -24.39 1.11 -23.43
N HIS A 253 -23.59 2.15 -23.21
CA HIS A 253 -22.55 2.54 -24.14
C HIS A 253 -21.35 1.57 -24.04
N GLU A 254 -20.93 1.03 -25.18
CA GLU A 254 -19.74 0.19 -25.27
C GLU A 254 -18.47 0.94 -24.91
N LYS A 255 -17.55 0.25 -24.23
CA LYS A 255 -16.24 0.78 -23.80
C LYS A 255 -16.38 2.12 -23.07
N SER A 256 -17.37 2.23 -22.20
CA SER A 256 -17.64 3.42 -21.39
C SER A 256 -16.99 3.30 -20.00
N SER A 257 -16.85 4.42 -19.28
CA SER A 257 -16.37 4.48 -17.88
C SER A 257 -17.00 5.67 -17.15
N TRP A 258 -16.89 5.72 -15.81
CA TRP A 258 -17.40 6.87 -15.03
C TRP A 258 -16.50 8.12 -15.10
N SER A 259 -15.19 7.95 -15.28
CA SER A 259 -14.18 8.98 -15.01
C SER A 259 -13.56 9.55 -16.29
N CYS A 260 -13.97 9.08 -17.48
CA CYS A 260 -13.59 9.64 -18.77
C CYS A 260 -14.81 9.84 -19.68
N ALA A 261 -14.99 11.07 -20.19
CA ALA A 261 -16.06 11.38 -21.14
C ALA A 261 -15.88 10.69 -22.51
N HIS A 262 -14.66 10.23 -22.80
CA HIS A 262 -14.29 9.53 -24.03
C HIS A 262 -14.27 8.00 -23.85
N GLY A 263 -15.06 7.47 -22.92
CA GLY A 263 -15.15 6.03 -22.66
C GLY A 263 -13.93 5.49 -21.89
N VAL A 264 -13.15 4.60 -22.49
CA VAL A 264 -11.93 4.03 -21.86
C VAL A 264 -10.63 4.67 -22.35
N GLU A 265 -10.72 5.73 -23.15
CA GLU A 265 -9.54 6.31 -23.80
C GLU A 265 -8.54 6.94 -22.80
N ARG A 266 -8.96 7.28 -21.57
CA ARG A 266 -8.03 7.68 -20.49
C ARG A 266 -6.93 6.64 -20.25
N TRP A 267 -7.20 5.35 -20.44
CA TRP A 267 -6.23 4.26 -20.18
C TRP A 267 -5.56 3.72 -21.45
N ARG A 268 -5.67 4.47 -22.56
CA ARG A 268 -5.20 4.04 -23.87
C ARG A 268 -4.56 5.15 -24.70
N SER A 269 -5.11 6.37 -24.72
CA SER A 269 -4.70 7.42 -25.66
C SER A 269 -4.66 8.81 -25.01
N ASP A 270 -4.18 9.80 -25.78
CA ASP A 270 -4.21 11.22 -25.39
C ASP A 270 -5.62 11.80 -25.57
N CYS A 271 -6.55 11.36 -24.72
CA CYS A 271 -7.95 11.79 -24.75
C CYS A 271 -8.18 13.19 -24.16
N GLY A 272 -7.12 13.92 -23.79
CA GLY A 272 -7.21 15.25 -23.18
C GLY A 272 -7.69 15.29 -21.72
N CYS A 273 -8.09 14.17 -21.13
CA CYS A 273 -8.43 14.13 -19.69
C CYS A 273 -7.15 14.26 -18.83
N ARG A 274 -7.05 15.38 -18.09
CA ARG A 274 -5.89 15.80 -17.28
C ARG A 274 -6.33 16.22 -15.88
N LEU A 275 -5.46 16.07 -14.88
CA LEU A 275 -5.67 16.54 -13.51
C LEU A 275 -4.91 17.86 -13.22
N GLY A 276 -3.72 18.05 -13.80
CA GLY A 276 -2.75 19.12 -13.53
C GLY A 276 -2.90 20.39 -14.37
N GLY A 277 -3.98 20.52 -15.14
CA GLY A 277 -4.30 21.73 -15.90
C GLY A 277 -3.73 21.79 -17.33
N PRO A 278 -3.79 22.94 -18.00
CA PRO A 278 -3.55 23.07 -19.45
C PRO A 278 -2.09 22.85 -19.91
N GLY A 279 -1.13 22.66 -18.99
CA GLY A 279 0.29 22.51 -19.30
C GLY A 279 0.80 21.08 -19.48
N THR A 280 0.03 20.07 -19.09
CA THR A 280 0.41 18.64 -19.21
C THR A 280 -0.15 18.00 -20.48
N GLN A 281 0.46 16.91 -20.97
CA GLN A 281 0.01 16.11 -22.11
C GLN A 281 -0.03 14.61 -21.77
N GLN A 282 -0.78 13.82 -22.55
CA GLN A 282 -1.00 12.39 -22.28
C GLN A 282 -0.57 11.48 -23.43
N LYS A 283 0.29 11.94 -24.34
CA LYS A 283 0.83 11.20 -25.50
C LYS A 283 1.63 9.97 -25.09
N TRP A 284 2.11 9.91 -23.85
CA TRP A 284 2.81 8.73 -23.30
C TRP A 284 1.90 7.51 -23.12
N ARG A 285 0.58 7.69 -22.99
CA ARG A 285 -0.36 6.62 -22.67
C ARG A 285 -0.42 5.53 -23.73
N GLN A 286 -0.46 5.92 -25.01
CA GLN A 286 -0.57 5.00 -26.13
C GLN A 286 0.71 4.18 -26.33
N PRO A 287 1.92 4.78 -26.44
CA PRO A 287 3.15 4.00 -26.57
C PRO A 287 3.41 3.07 -25.38
N LEU A 288 3.08 3.51 -24.15
CA LEU A 288 3.15 2.65 -22.97
C LEU A 288 2.21 1.45 -23.11
N ARG A 289 0.94 1.69 -23.47
CA ARG A 289 -0.06 0.63 -23.64
C ARG A 289 0.37 -0.38 -24.71
N GLU A 290 0.77 0.11 -25.88
CA GLU A 290 1.24 -0.73 -27.00
C GLU A 290 2.48 -1.57 -26.63
N GLY A 291 3.42 -0.97 -25.91
CA GLY A 291 4.62 -1.66 -25.42
C GLY A 291 4.28 -2.80 -24.46
N LEU A 292 3.39 -2.54 -23.50
CA LEU A 292 2.95 -3.56 -22.54
C LEU A 292 2.10 -4.66 -23.19
N GLU A 293 1.22 -4.32 -24.14
CA GLU A 293 0.45 -5.30 -24.91
C GLU A 293 1.35 -6.20 -25.78
N THR A 294 2.40 -5.63 -26.35
CA THR A 294 3.41 -6.41 -27.10
C THR A 294 4.16 -7.35 -26.18
N LEU A 295 4.65 -6.85 -25.03
CA LEU A 295 5.30 -7.66 -24.01
C LEU A 295 4.37 -8.78 -23.51
N LYS A 296 3.09 -8.49 -23.24
CA LYS A 296 2.10 -9.48 -22.81
C LYS A 296 1.95 -10.60 -23.83
N LYS A 297 1.81 -10.29 -25.13
CA LYS A 297 1.73 -11.31 -26.18
C LYS A 297 2.95 -12.25 -26.21
N ARG A 298 4.15 -11.71 -25.95
CA ARG A 298 5.37 -12.52 -25.84
C ARG A 298 5.36 -13.40 -24.60
N ILE A 299 4.97 -12.84 -23.45
CA ILE A 299 4.82 -13.58 -22.19
C ILE A 299 3.82 -14.73 -22.37
N ASP A 300 2.65 -14.49 -22.96
CA ASP A 300 1.62 -15.50 -23.21
C ASP A 300 2.16 -16.65 -24.07
N TRP A 301 2.92 -16.31 -25.11
CA TRP A 301 3.53 -17.30 -25.98
C TRP A 301 4.58 -18.14 -25.26
N ILE A 302 5.46 -17.52 -24.46
CA ILE A 302 6.46 -18.24 -23.64
C ILE A 302 5.73 -19.14 -22.63
N PHE A 303 4.73 -18.59 -21.93
CA PHE A 303 3.95 -19.30 -20.93
C PHE A 303 3.27 -20.54 -21.51
N GLU A 304 2.61 -20.41 -22.67
CA GLU A 304 1.95 -21.53 -23.32
C GLU A 304 2.95 -22.56 -23.88
N THR A 305 4.04 -22.11 -24.50
CA THR A 305 5.01 -23.00 -25.17
C THR A 305 5.87 -23.76 -24.16
N GLU A 306 6.43 -23.06 -23.17
CA GLU A 306 7.30 -23.65 -22.16
C GLU A 306 6.50 -24.30 -21.04
N GLY A 307 5.35 -23.73 -20.69
CA GLY A 307 4.44 -24.32 -19.71
C GLY A 307 3.96 -25.70 -20.12
N ARG A 308 3.62 -25.94 -21.40
CA ARG A 308 3.17 -27.26 -21.90
C ARG A 308 4.20 -28.37 -21.75
N LYS A 309 5.48 -28.03 -21.54
CA LYS A 309 6.54 -29.02 -21.31
C LYS A 309 6.53 -29.56 -19.87
N ILE A 310 5.84 -28.88 -18.95
CA ILE A 310 5.91 -29.15 -17.49
C ILE A 310 4.51 -29.31 -16.88
N LEU A 311 3.57 -28.46 -17.28
CA LEU A 311 2.19 -28.39 -16.81
C LEU A 311 1.26 -29.20 -17.73
N ARG A 312 0.24 -29.85 -17.15
CA ARG A 312 -0.81 -30.58 -17.89
C ARG A 312 -1.56 -29.66 -18.85
N ASP A 313 -1.99 -28.51 -18.33
CA ASP A 313 -2.57 -27.40 -19.08
C ASP A 313 -2.09 -26.10 -18.42
N PRO A 314 -1.25 -25.29 -19.08
CA PRO A 314 -0.73 -24.06 -18.50
C PRO A 314 -1.82 -23.06 -18.10
N TRP A 315 -2.85 -22.90 -18.93
CA TRP A 315 -3.88 -21.89 -18.69
C TRP A 315 -4.83 -22.30 -17.58
N GLU A 316 -5.17 -23.60 -17.49
CA GLU A 316 -5.95 -24.11 -16.37
C GLU A 316 -5.17 -24.08 -15.05
N ALA A 317 -3.88 -24.46 -15.07
CA ALA A 317 -3.00 -24.32 -13.92
C ALA A 317 -2.93 -22.85 -13.47
N PHE A 318 -2.80 -21.90 -14.41
CA PHE A 318 -2.78 -20.49 -14.08
C PHE A 318 -4.09 -19.99 -13.47
N ARG A 319 -5.26 -20.43 -13.98
CA ARG A 319 -6.56 -20.10 -13.37
C ARG A 319 -6.61 -20.51 -11.89
N LYS A 320 -6.22 -21.75 -11.58
CA LYS A 320 -6.18 -22.30 -10.20
C LYS A 320 -5.08 -21.70 -9.32
N TYR A 321 -4.07 -21.08 -9.92
CA TYR A 321 -2.92 -20.53 -9.19
C TYR A 321 -3.30 -19.45 -8.16
N ILE A 322 -4.49 -18.84 -8.28
CA ILE A 322 -5.04 -17.93 -7.28
C ILE A 322 -5.00 -18.51 -5.85
N HIS A 323 -5.21 -19.82 -5.67
CA HIS A 323 -5.17 -20.44 -4.35
C HIS A 323 -3.76 -20.47 -3.72
N VAL A 324 -2.72 -20.50 -4.54
CA VAL A 324 -1.32 -20.33 -4.12
C VAL A 324 -1.02 -18.85 -3.88
N VAL A 325 -1.56 -17.95 -4.70
CA VAL A 325 -1.35 -16.50 -4.57
C VAL A 325 -1.95 -15.95 -3.28
N LEU A 326 -3.17 -16.38 -2.93
CA LEU A 326 -3.89 -15.97 -1.73
C LEU A 326 -3.17 -16.43 -0.45
N VAL A 327 -2.56 -17.62 -0.46
CA VAL A 327 -1.79 -18.14 0.68
C VAL A 327 -0.41 -18.59 0.22
N ARG A 328 0.56 -17.68 0.40
CA ARG A 328 1.96 -17.89 0.03
C ARG A 328 2.67 -18.80 1.03
N ASP A 329 2.47 -20.11 0.86
CA ASP A 329 3.10 -21.17 1.65
C ASP A 329 3.80 -22.20 0.72
N GLU A 330 5.02 -22.61 1.08
CA GLU A 330 5.82 -23.53 0.27
C GLU A 330 5.16 -24.90 0.13
N ARG A 331 4.55 -25.44 1.19
CA ARG A 331 3.94 -26.79 1.13
C ARG A 331 2.74 -26.78 0.19
N ARG A 332 1.91 -25.74 0.23
CA ARG A 332 0.79 -25.55 -0.70
C ARG A 332 1.26 -25.40 -2.14
N ALA A 333 2.31 -24.62 -2.38
CA ALA A 333 2.86 -24.45 -3.73
C ALA A 333 3.37 -25.78 -4.29
N ARG A 334 4.10 -26.57 -3.50
CA ARG A 334 4.58 -27.91 -3.90
C ARG A 334 3.43 -28.87 -4.21
N ALA A 335 2.44 -28.97 -3.31
CA ALA A 335 1.27 -29.83 -3.51
C ALA A 335 0.45 -29.43 -4.76
N PHE A 336 0.33 -28.14 -5.04
CA PHE A 336 -0.30 -27.64 -6.26
C PHE A 336 0.45 -28.10 -7.52
N LEU A 337 1.79 -27.99 -7.53
CA LEU A 337 2.58 -28.41 -8.69
C LEU A 337 2.56 -29.93 -8.89
N GLU A 338 2.57 -30.72 -7.83
CA GLU A 338 2.40 -32.18 -7.93
C GLU A 338 1.10 -32.59 -8.64
N GLN A 339 0.05 -31.78 -8.51
CA GLN A 339 -1.25 -32.03 -9.16
C GLN A 339 -1.27 -31.52 -10.61
N GLU A 340 -0.76 -30.31 -10.85
CA GLU A 340 -0.88 -29.63 -12.14
C GLU A 340 0.25 -29.97 -13.13
N CYS A 341 1.36 -30.55 -12.67
CA CYS A 341 2.44 -31.04 -13.54
C CYS A 341 2.10 -32.38 -14.22
N LEU A 342 2.69 -32.61 -15.40
CA LEU A 342 2.52 -33.84 -16.19
C LEU A 342 2.96 -35.09 -15.41
N GLU A 343 4.13 -34.98 -14.76
CA GLU A 343 4.77 -35.99 -13.91
C GLU A 343 5.17 -35.35 -12.57
N ALA A 344 5.60 -36.16 -11.60
CA ALA A 344 6.12 -35.65 -10.32
C ALA A 344 7.35 -34.76 -10.57
N PRO A 345 7.28 -33.44 -10.34
CA PRO A 345 8.33 -32.52 -10.76
C PRO A 345 9.53 -32.57 -9.81
N SER A 346 10.74 -32.46 -10.36
CA SER A 346 11.95 -32.18 -9.57
C SER A 346 11.90 -30.77 -8.96
N ASP A 347 12.76 -30.46 -7.98
CA ASP A 347 12.87 -29.12 -7.40
C ASP A 347 13.15 -28.04 -8.46
N GLU A 348 13.95 -28.38 -9.48
CA GLU A 348 14.26 -27.49 -10.61
C GLU A 348 13.03 -27.24 -11.49
N GLN A 349 12.27 -28.30 -11.80
CA GLN A 349 11.02 -28.20 -12.56
C GLN A 349 9.94 -27.44 -11.79
N MET A 350 9.84 -27.64 -10.47
CA MET A 350 8.95 -26.88 -9.61
C MET A 350 9.28 -25.38 -9.64
N SER A 351 10.57 -25.05 -9.50
CA SER A 351 11.03 -23.66 -9.57
C SER A 351 10.72 -23.05 -10.93
N LEU A 352 10.95 -23.78 -12.02
CA LEU A 352 10.65 -23.31 -13.36
C LEU A 352 9.14 -23.10 -13.60
N ALA A 353 8.30 -24.04 -13.16
CA ALA A 353 6.84 -23.91 -13.26
C ALA A 353 6.34 -22.67 -12.49
N LEU A 354 6.85 -22.43 -11.27
CA LEU A 354 6.49 -21.23 -10.50
C LEU A 354 7.00 -19.94 -11.14
N LYS A 355 8.19 -19.94 -11.75
CA LYS A 355 8.68 -18.79 -12.51
C LYS A 355 7.75 -18.46 -13.68
N LEU A 356 7.27 -19.46 -14.42
CA LEU A 356 6.31 -19.29 -15.52
C LEU A 356 4.96 -18.75 -15.02
N LEU A 357 4.41 -19.30 -13.94
CA LEU A 357 3.15 -18.85 -13.33
C LEU A 357 3.27 -17.42 -12.79
N GLU A 358 4.38 -17.06 -12.14
CA GLU A 358 4.63 -15.71 -11.68
C GLU A 358 4.89 -14.72 -12.82
N MET A 359 5.54 -15.17 -13.90
CA MET A 359 5.77 -14.36 -15.10
C MET A 359 4.43 -13.92 -15.70
N GLU A 360 3.51 -14.87 -15.92
CA GLU A 360 2.16 -14.57 -16.40
C GLU A 360 1.40 -13.68 -15.40
N ARG A 361 1.49 -13.95 -14.09
CA ARG A 361 0.88 -13.09 -13.05
C ARG A 361 1.39 -11.65 -13.10
N HIS A 362 2.69 -11.44 -13.30
CA HIS A 362 3.26 -10.10 -13.46
C HIS A 362 2.83 -9.45 -14.78
N GLY A 363 2.67 -10.23 -15.85
CA GLY A 363 2.07 -9.80 -17.11
C GLY A 363 0.62 -9.32 -16.96
N GLN A 364 -0.14 -9.86 -16.01
CA GLN A 364 -1.47 -9.35 -15.66
C GLN A 364 -1.39 -8.04 -14.84
N LEU A 365 -0.50 -7.99 -13.84
CA LEU A 365 -0.40 -6.87 -12.89
C LEU A 365 0.05 -5.55 -13.52
N MET A 366 0.85 -5.60 -14.59
CA MET A 366 1.34 -4.39 -15.26
C MET A 366 0.23 -3.58 -15.96
N PHE A 367 -1.02 -4.08 -15.99
CA PHE A 367 -2.20 -3.37 -16.50
C PHE A 367 -3.12 -2.81 -15.40
N THR A 368 -2.60 -2.59 -14.19
CA THR A 368 -3.34 -1.90 -13.11
C THR A 368 -3.71 -0.48 -13.57
N SER A 369 -4.98 -0.08 -13.50
CA SER A 369 -5.48 1.13 -14.17
C SER A 369 -4.87 2.45 -13.66
N CYS A 370 -4.46 2.52 -12.39
CA CYS A 370 -3.93 3.73 -11.75
C CYS A 370 -2.75 4.33 -12.52
N ALA A 371 -1.96 3.50 -13.20
CA ALA A 371 -0.80 3.92 -13.98
C ALA A 371 -1.13 4.84 -15.16
N TRP A 372 -2.37 4.89 -15.64
CA TRP A 372 -2.81 5.82 -16.70
C TRP A 372 -3.68 6.97 -16.18
N PHE A 373 -4.05 6.98 -14.90
CA PHE A 373 -5.04 7.92 -14.40
C PHE A 373 -4.51 9.35 -14.29
N PHE A 374 -3.25 9.47 -13.84
CA PHE A 374 -2.55 10.74 -13.62
C PHE A 374 -1.93 11.29 -14.91
N ASP A 375 -1.23 12.41 -14.76
CA ASP A 375 -0.73 13.19 -15.89
C ASP A 375 0.59 12.71 -16.46
N ASP A 376 1.38 11.93 -15.72
CA ASP A 376 2.72 11.55 -16.16
C ASP A 376 3.09 10.11 -15.83
N LEU A 377 3.85 9.50 -16.74
CA LEU A 377 4.34 8.13 -16.61
C LEU A 377 5.39 7.97 -15.49
N SER A 378 6.09 9.05 -15.11
CA SER A 378 7.08 9.04 -14.03
C SER A 378 6.49 9.09 -12.63
N GLY A 379 5.16 9.17 -12.52
CA GLY A 379 4.44 9.02 -11.27
C GLY A 379 4.67 7.66 -10.62
N LEU A 380 4.35 7.56 -9.32
CA LEU A 380 4.54 6.34 -8.54
C LEU A 380 3.85 5.13 -9.18
N GLU A 381 2.63 5.35 -9.71
CA GLU A 381 1.79 4.35 -10.33
C GLU A 381 2.38 3.85 -11.66
N GLY A 382 2.86 4.77 -12.50
CA GLY A 382 3.51 4.44 -13.78
C GLY A 382 4.82 3.67 -13.56
N VAL A 383 5.66 4.13 -12.64
CA VAL A 383 6.88 3.41 -12.26
C VAL A 383 6.55 2.02 -11.69
N GLN A 384 5.49 1.88 -10.90
CA GLN A 384 5.12 0.60 -10.31
C GLN A 384 4.74 -0.45 -11.35
N ILE A 385 3.98 -0.10 -12.39
CA ILE A 385 3.66 -1.06 -13.46
C ILE A 385 4.88 -1.41 -14.31
N LEU A 386 5.81 -0.48 -14.51
CA LEU A 386 7.08 -0.76 -15.18
C LEU A 386 7.96 -1.70 -14.36
N ARG A 387 7.95 -1.59 -13.02
CA ARG A 387 8.60 -2.58 -12.14
C ARG A 387 7.97 -3.97 -12.25
N LEU A 388 6.66 -4.04 -12.41
CA LEU A 388 5.95 -5.30 -12.65
C LEU A 388 6.33 -5.90 -14.02
N ALA A 389 6.42 -5.07 -15.06
CA ALA A 389 6.92 -5.49 -16.38
C ALA A 389 8.38 -5.96 -16.31
N ALA A 390 9.25 -5.25 -15.59
CA ALA A 390 10.64 -5.64 -15.37
C ALA A 390 10.74 -6.99 -14.65
N ARG A 391 9.87 -7.24 -13.67
CA ARG A 391 9.83 -8.54 -12.99
C ARG A 391 9.35 -9.67 -13.92
N ALA A 392 8.38 -9.41 -14.80
CA ALA A 392 7.99 -10.40 -15.81
C ALA A 392 9.15 -10.72 -16.77
N ILE A 393 9.86 -9.69 -17.26
CA ILE A 393 11.04 -9.85 -18.12
C ILE A 393 12.15 -10.62 -17.40
N GLN A 394 12.39 -10.32 -16.11
CA GLN A 394 13.38 -11.03 -15.31
C GLN A 394 13.04 -12.52 -15.17
N LEU A 395 11.76 -12.86 -14.99
CA LEU A 395 11.33 -14.26 -14.92
C LEU A 395 11.42 -14.97 -16.28
N ALA A 396 11.34 -14.20 -17.36
CA ALA A 396 11.51 -14.66 -18.75
C ALA A 396 12.98 -14.68 -19.22
N GLU A 397 13.96 -14.35 -18.37
CA GLU A 397 15.38 -14.26 -18.75
C GLU A 397 15.88 -15.47 -19.57
N PRO A 398 15.58 -16.74 -19.19
CA PRO A 398 16.02 -17.91 -19.96
C PRO A 398 15.43 -18.00 -21.38
N TYR A 399 14.36 -17.27 -21.68
CA TYR A 399 13.52 -17.37 -22.88
C TYR A 399 13.46 -16.06 -23.67
N TRP A 400 14.59 -15.35 -23.77
CA TRP A 400 14.77 -14.06 -24.50
C TRP A 400 14.64 -12.77 -23.67
N GLY A 401 14.91 -12.77 -22.37
CA GLY A 401 14.77 -11.59 -21.51
C GLY A 401 15.39 -10.29 -22.06
N ALA A 402 16.61 -10.35 -22.59
CA ALA A 402 17.28 -9.16 -23.17
C ALA A 402 16.55 -8.59 -24.40
N SER A 403 15.97 -9.46 -25.23
CA SER A 403 15.19 -9.03 -26.40
C SER A 403 13.86 -8.41 -25.98
N LEU A 404 13.21 -8.96 -24.95
CA LEU A 404 11.96 -8.44 -24.42
C LEU A 404 12.13 -7.05 -23.80
N GLU A 405 13.23 -6.85 -23.06
CA GLU A 405 13.57 -5.53 -22.51
C GLU A 405 13.75 -4.51 -23.63
N GLU A 406 14.56 -4.80 -24.65
CA GLU A 406 14.83 -3.85 -25.72
C GLU A 406 13.58 -3.52 -26.57
N GLU A 407 12.73 -4.51 -26.87
CA GLU A 407 11.44 -4.29 -27.57
C GLU A 407 10.53 -3.35 -26.75
N LEU A 408 10.48 -3.50 -25.43
CA LEU A 408 9.74 -2.59 -24.55
C LEU A 408 10.38 -1.19 -24.53
N LEU A 409 11.71 -1.08 -24.43
CA LEU A 409 12.41 0.21 -24.41
C LEU A 409 12.16 1.03 -25.68
N GLN A 410 12.06 0.39 -26.85
CA GLN A 410 11.69 1.05 -28.11
C GLN A 410 10.28 1.65 -28.08
N ALA A 411 9.34 1.01 -27.38
CA ALA A 411 8.02 1.58 -27.16
C ALA A 411 8.06 2.74 -26.15
N LEU A 412 8.81 2.58 -25.06
CA LEU A 412 8.94 3.60 -24.00
C LEU A 412 9.70 4.86 -24.43
N GLU A 413 10.63 4.76 -25.39
CA GLU A 413 11.30 5.92 -25.98
C GLU A 413 10.30 6.87 -26.69
N ARG A 414 9.18 6.33 -27.17
CA ARG A 414 8.08 7.11 -27.77
C ARG A 414 7.10 7.67 -26.73
N ALA A 415 7.28 7.40 -25.44
CA ALA A 415 6.42 7.83 -24.35
C ALA A 415 7.00 9.07 -23.63
N PRO A 416 6.65 10.31 -24.03
CA PRO A 416 7.25 11.51 -23.47
C PRO A 416 6.73 11.82 -22.07
N SER A 417 7.63 12.12 -21.14
CA SER A 417 7.29 12.68 -19.84
C SER A 417 7.06 14.19 -19.96
N ASN A 418 6.14 14.71 -19.15
CA ASN A 418 5.91 16.11 -18.89
C ASN A 418 7.04 16.76 -18.07
N PHE A 419 7.95 15.95 -17.51
CA PHE A 419 9.10 16.42 -16.74
C PHE A 419 10.38 16.37 -17.59
N PRO A 420 10.98 17.53 -17.96
CA PRO A 420 12.16 17.58 -18.81
C PRO A 420 13.36 16.78 -18.27
N GLN A 421 13.52 16.72 -16.94
CA GLN A 421 14.58 15.97 -16.29
C GLN A 421 14.43 14.45 -16.45
N VAL A 422 13.20 13.96 -16.66
CA VAL A 422 12.94 12.54 -16.95
C VAL A 422 13.11 12.30 -18.45
N GLY A 423 12.53 13.16 -19.29
CA GLY A 423 12.56 13.05 -20.75
C GLY A 423 11.50 12.08 -21.28
N ASP A 424 11.79 10.78 -21.27
CA ASP A 424 10.93 9.74 -21.84
C ASP A 424 10.90 8.46 -20.98
N GLY A 425 10.06 7.50 -21.36
CA GLY A 425 9.91 6.24 -20.65
C GLY A 425 11.17 5.36 -20.67
N ARG A 426 12.03 5.46 -21.69
CA ARG A 426 13.28 4.69 -21.77
C ARG A 426 14.28 5.20 -20.73
N ARG A 427 14.43 6.52 -20.62
CA ARG A 427 15.28 7.15 -19.59
C ARG A 427 14.75 6.84 -18.19
N LEU A 428 13.44 6.95 -17.98
CA LEU A 428 12.80 6.54 -16.73
C LEU A 428 13.11 5.08 -16.38
N TRP A 429 12.99 4.17 -17.35
CA TRP A 429 13.29 2.76 -17.11
C TRP A 429 14.72 2.54 -16.62
N ILE A 430 15.70 3.13 -17.31
CA ILE A 430 17.12 2.98 -16.98
C ILE A 430 17.44 3.56 -15.60
N GLN A 431 16.82 4.68 -15.24
CA GLN A 431 17.13 5.41 -14.00
C GLN A 431 16.41 4.86 -12.77
N GLU A 432 15.13 4.46 -12.89
CA GLU A 432 14.27 4.14 -11.75
C GLU A 432 13.78 2.69 -11.71
N VAL A 433 13.63 2.04 -12.87
CA VAL A 433 13.02 0.70 -12.96
C VAL A 433 14.09 -0.38 -12.93
N ARG A 434 15.07 -0.35 -13.85
CA ARG A 434 16.15 -1.33 -13.92
C ARG A 434 16.92 -1.48 -12.60
N PRO A 435 17.27 -0.39 -11.87
CA PRO A 435 17.96 -0.51 -10.59
C PRO A 435 17.11 -1.12 -9.46
N SER A 436 15.80 -1.32 -9.66
CA SER A 436 14.92 -1.98 -8.68
C SER A 436 14.83 -3.50 -8.86
N VAL A 437 15.31 -4.04 -9.99
CA VAL A 437 15.35 -5.48 -10.24
C VAL A 437 16.23 -6.15 -9.18
N THR A 438 15.72 -7.24 -8.60
CA THR A 438 16.36 -7.95 -7.49
C THR A 438 16.52 -9.42 -7.83
N ASP A 439 17.76 -9.89 -7.83
CA ASP A 439 18.12 -11.31 -7.96
C ASP A 439 18.60 -11.88 -6.61
N LEU A 440 18.83 -13.19 -6.56
CA LEU A 440 19.30 -13.85 -5.34
C LEU A 440 20.71 -13.41 -4.92
N GLU A 441 21.52 -12.90 -5.86
CA GLU A 441 22.86 -12.41 -5.55
C GLU A 441 22.82 -11.07 -4.82
N ARG A 442 21.95 -10.16 -5.23
CA ARG A 442 21.68 -8.90 -4.54
C ARG A 442 21.10 -9.14 -3.15
N VAL A 443 20.26 -10.17 -3.00
CA VAL A 443 19.73 -10.60 -1.70
C VAL A 443 20.87 -11.11 -0.80
N LEU A 444 21.79 -11.91 -1.34
CA LEU A 444 22.99 -12.35 -0.63
C LEU A 444 23.88 -11.16 -0.23
N ALA A 445 24.08 -10.20 -1.14
CA ALA A 445 24.84 -8.98 -0.88
C ALA A 445 24.24 -8.16 0.27
N HIS A 446 22.92 -8.01 0.25
CA HIS A 446 22.18 -7.34 1.31
C HIS A 446 22.41 -8.01 2.66
N PHE A 447 22.27 -9.33 2.75
CA PHE A 447 22.53 -10.06 3.99
C PHE A 447 23.98 -9.91 4.46
N ALA A 448 24.94 -10.13 3.57
CA ALA A 448 26.35 -10.13 3.90
C ALA A 448 26.81 -8.76 4.45
N VAL A 449 26.45 -7.68 3.76
CA VAL A 449 26.78 -6.33 4.19
C VAL A 449 26.05 -5.96 5.48
N SER A 450 24.78 -6.35 5.63
CA SER A 450 24.02 -6.08 6.86
C SER A 450 24.65 -6.76 8.08
N SER A 451 25.12 -8.00 7.91
CA SER A 451 25.72 -8.80 8.98
C SER A 451 27.03 -8.20 9.49
N LEU A 452 27.79 -7.50 8.63
CA LEU A 452 28.96 -6.73 9.06
C LEU A 452 28.62 -5.64 10.10
N PHE A 453 27.45 -5.02 9.97
CA PHE A 453 26.96 -3.96 10.87
C PHE A 453 25.95 -4.46 11.92
N ARG A 454 25.74 -5.78 12.04
CA ARG A 454 24.85 -6.41 13.03
C ARG A 454 25.57 -7.59 13.70
N ARG A 455 26.22 -7.35 14.83
CA ARG A 455 26.86 -8.43 15.61
C ARG A 455 25.85 -9.34 16.34
N ASP A 456 24.66 -8.82 16.67
CA ASP A 456 23.74 -9.47 17.63
C ASP A 456 22.39 -9.94 17.05
N GLN A 457 22.06 -9.66 15.77
CA GLN A 457 20.80 -10.10 15.14
C GLN A 457 20.99 -10.43 13.65
N PRO A 458 20.46 -11.58 13.16
CA PRO A 458 20.44 -11.86 11.73
C PRO A 458 19.64 -10.79 10.98
N ALA A 459 20.10 -10.42 9.79
CA ALA A 459 19.34 -9.50 8.93
C ALA A 459 18.04 -10.18 8.46
N GLU A 460 16.89 -9.52 8.65
CA GLU A 460 15.63 -9.96 8.06
C GLU A 460 15.64 -9.70 6.55
N VAL A 461 15.47 -10.75 5.76
CA VAL A 461 15.53 -10.68 4.29
C VAL A 461 14.12 -10.57 3.70
N GLY A 462 13.36 -9.57 4.16
CA GLY A 462 11.99 -9.30 3.71
C GLY A 462 11.04 -10.51 3.75
N VAL A 463 9.88 -10.39 3.10
CA VAL A 463 8.84 -11.44 3.09
C VAL A 463 9.03 -12.43 1.92
N ALA A 464 9.76 -12.03 0.87
CA ALA A 464 9.86 -12.80 -0.37
C ALA A 464 11.02 -13.82 -0.40
N TYR A 465 11.97 -13.73 0.53
CA TYR A 465 13.18 -14.55 0.52
C TYR A 465 13.40 -15.23 1.87
N SER A 466 14.10 -16.35 1.85
CA SER A 466 14.65 -17.01 3.03
C SER A 466 16.16 -17.13 2.88
N LEU A 467 16.85 -17.12 4.00
CA LEU A 467 18.29 -17.22 4.05
C LEU A 467 18.70 -18.19 5.14
N ARG A 468 19.67 -19.05 4.81
CA ARG A 468 20.34 -19.95 5.74
C ARG A 468 21.83 -19.64 5.73
N ASN A 469 22.32 -19.08 6.84
CA ASN A 469 23.73 -18.84 7.02
C ASN A 469 24.45 -20.18 7.24
N LEU A 470 25.46 -20.47 6.42
CA LEU A 470 26.28 -21.70 6.53
C LEU A 470 27.52 -21.42 7.37
N ASP A 471 28.18 -20.29 7.13
CA ASP A 471 29.28 -19.80 7.94
C ASP A 471 29.41 -18.26 7.81
N PHE A 472 29.92 -17.63 8.86
CA PHE A 472 30.20 -16.19 8.87
C PHE A 472 31.32 -15.88 9.85
N SER A 473 32.33 -15.13 9.40
CA SER A 473 33.41 -14.67 10.24
C SER A 473 33.82 -13.26 9.83
N VAL A 474 34.17 -12.44 10.83
CA VAL A 474 34.62 -11.06 10.65
C VAL A 474 35.96 -10.89 11.36
N GLN A 475 36.90 -10.22 10.70
CA GLN A 475 38.14 -9.74 11.32
C GLN A 475 38.34 -8.24 11.03
N GLU A 476 39.06 -7.59 11.94
CA GLU A 476 39.27 -6.15 11.93
C GLU A 476 40.76 -5.85 11.86
N ALA A 477 41.13 -4.85 11.06
CA ALA A 477 42.49 -4.32 10.97
C ALA A 477 42.43 -2.79 10.93
N GLY A 478 42.66 -2.15 12.08
CA GLY A 478 42.47 -0.71 12.22
C GLY A 478 40.99 -0.32 12.08
N SER A 479 40.67 0.58 11.14
CA SER A 479 39.29 0.96 10.81
C SER A 479 38.62 0.04 9.79
N ALA A 480 39.37 -0.86 9.15
CA ALA A 480 38.87 -1.74 8.12
C ALA A 480 38.33 -3.06 8.69
N HIS A 481 37.25 -3.54 8.09
CA HIS A 481 36.60 -4.79 8.47
C HIS A 481 36.49 -5.71 7.25
N LEU A 482 36.84 -6.98 7.42
CA LEU A 482 36.67 -8.01 6.40
C LEU A 482 35.76 -9.11 6.94
N ALA A 483 34.61 -9.30 6.29
CA ALA A 483 33.76 -10.46 6.50
C ALA A 483 33.99 -11.48 5.39
N VAL A 484 34.07 -12.76 5.76
CA VAL A 484 34.05 -13.90 4.83
C VAL A 484 33.00 -14.88 5.33
N GLY A 485 32.14 -15.35 4.42
CA GLY A 485 30.99 -16.16 4.80
C GLY A 485 30.46 -17.01 3.65
N ALA A 486 29.50 -17.86 3.98
CA ALA A 486 28.75 -18.67 3.02
C ALA A 486 27.29 -18.75 3.45
N ALA A 487 26.38 -18.64 2.49
CA ALA A 487 24.95 -18.72 2.76
C ALA A 487 24.18 -19.31 1.57
N GLU A 488 23.05 -19.93 1.91
CA GLU A 488 22.02 -20.31 0.95
C GLU A 488 20.89 -19.27 1.00
N VAL A 489 20.52 -18.76 -0.17
CA VAL A 489 19.41 -17.82 -0.35
C VAL A 489 18.36 -18.48 -1.22
N ALA A 490 17.10 -18.39 -0.83
CA ALA A 490 15.99 -18.94 -1.57
C ALA A 490 14.83 -17.96 -1.73
N SER A 491 14.17 -17.99 -2.87
CA SER A 491 12.90 -17.32 -3.11
C SER A 491 11.77 -18.13 -2.50
N ARG A 492 10.97 -17.53 -1.62
CA ARG A 492 9.77 -18.18 -1.05
C ARG A 492 8.62 -18.27 -2.05
N ILE A 493 8.74 -17.58 -3.18
CA ILE A 493 7.69 -17.48 -4.21
C ILE A 493 7.96 -18.45 -5.36
N THR A 494 9.20 -18.50 -5.84
CA THR A 494 9.59 -19.34 -6.98
C THR A 494 10.35 -20.59 -6.55
N LEU A 495 10.65 -20.75 -5.25
CA LEU A 495 11.47 -21.86 -4.71
C LEU A 495 12.88 -21.96 -5.30
N GLU A 496 13.30 -20.96 -6.10
CA GLU A 496 14.64 -20.84 -6.62
C GLU A 496 15.64 -20.68 -5.47
N LYS A 497 16.71 -21.47 -5.49
CA LYS A 497 17.77 -21.44 -4.47
C LYS A 497 19.11 -21.14 -5.10
N ARG A 498 19.96 -20.46 -4.35
CA ARG A 498 21.37 -20.23 -4.69
C ARG A 498 22.21 -20.31 -3.44
N THR A 499 23.27 -21.12 -3.49
CA THR A 499 24.28 -21.20 -2.43
C THR A 499 25.56 -20.54 -2.93
N GLY A 500 26.10 -19.62 -2.13
CA GLY A 500 27.27 -18.85 -2.49
C GLY A 500 28.18 -18.62 -1.30
N MET A 501 29.47 -18.55 -1.57
CA MET A 501 30.43 -17.96 -0.66
C MET A 501 30.65 -16.49 -1.03
N TYR A 502 30.91 -15.66 -0.04
CA TYR A 502 31.01 -14.22 -0.19
C TYR A 502 32.09 -13.63 0.69
N ALA A 503 32.54 -12.44 0.30
CA ALA A 503 33.37 -11.59 1.14
C ALA A 503 32.87 -10.14 1.08
N VAL A 504 32.95 -9.45 2.21
CA VAL A 504 32.62 -8.02 2.33
C VAL A 504 33.83 -7.32 2.92
N ILE A 505 34.35 -6.31 2.23
CA ILE A 505 35.37 -5.41 2.78
C ILE A 505 34.76 -4.03 3.00
N HIS A 506 34.94 -3.51 4.20
CA HIS A 506 34.59 -2.14 4.58
C HIS A 506 35.89 -1.42 4.92
N PHE A 507 36.21 -0.38 4.16
CA PHE A 507 37.46 0.38 4.35
C PHE A 507 37.30 1.41 5.46
N GLU A 508 36.43 2.39 5.24
CA GLU A 508 36.02 3.40 6.22
C GLU A 508 34.73 4.07 5.76
N GLY A 509 33.96 4.65 6.68
CA GLY A 509 32.77 5.45 6.35
C GLY A 509 31.73 4.62 5.59
N LEU A 510 31.38 5.06 4.38
CA LEU A 510 30.37 4.42 3.53
C LEU A 510 30.97 3.55 2.41
N ASP A 511 32.29 3.33 2.39
CA ASP A 511 32.95 2.54 1.35
C ASP A 511 32.92 1.05 1.70
N VAL A 512 31.94 0.37 1.11
CA VAL A 512 31.73 -1.08 1.26
C VAL A 512 31.69 -1.72 -0.11
N GLN A 513 32.43 -2.81 -0.26
CA GLN A 513 32.43 -3.64 -1.45
C GLN A 513 32.10 -5.10 -1.11
N PHE A 514 31.20 -5.67 -1.91
CA PHE A 514 30.75 -7.04 -1.78
C PHE A 514 31.24 -7.87 -2.97
N PHE A 515 31.74 -9.06 -2.64
CA PHE A 515 32.24 -10.06 -3.56
C PHE A 515 31.46 -11.36 -3.34
N SER A 516 31.11 -12.05 -4.42
CA SER A 516 30.41 -13.33 -4.34
C SER A 516 30.88 -14.27 -5.44
N ARG A 517 30.84 -15.57 -5.15
CA ARG A 517 30.98 -16.63 -6.15
C ARG A 517 30.09 -17.81 -5.79
N PRO A 518 29.70 -18.64 -6.77
CA PRO A 518 28.97 -19.88 -6.49
C PRO A 518 29.72 -20.74 -5.47
N TRP A 519 28.97 -21.42 -4.61
CA TRP A 519 29.52 -22.39 -3.68
C TRP A 519 30.16 -23.56 -4.43
N SER A 520 31.36 -23.95 -4.03
CA SER A 520 32.07 -25.12 -4.53
C SER A 520 32.08 -26.21 -3.47
N ASP A 521 32.99 -26.11 -2.50
CA ASP A 521 33.11 -27.03 -1.37
C ASP A 521 33.69 -26.35 -0.13
N MET A 522 33.62 -27.07 1.00
CA MET A 522 34.07 -26.56 2.31
C MET A 522 35.60 -26.40 2.39
N ALA A 523 36.37 -27.23 1.68
CA ALA A 523 37.83 -27.21 1.75
C ALA A 523 38.39 -25.97 1.03
N GLU A 524 37.87 -25.66 -0.15
CA GLU A 524 38.21 -24.43 -0.88
C GLU A 524 37.77 -23.19 -0.08
N TYR A 525 36.55 -23.18 0.43
CA TYR A 525 36.03 -22.09 1.27
C TYR A 525 36.94 -21.79 2.48
N GLU A 526 37.30 -22.82 3.25
CA GLU A 526 38.19 -22.67 4.42
C GLU A 526 39.63 -22.30 4.04
N SER A 527 40.08 -22.68 2.83
CA SER A 527 41.36 -22.22 2.30
C SER A 527 41.35 -20.72 2.03
N ILE A 528 40.35 -20.24 1.28
CA ILE A 528 40.17 -18.82 0.93
C ILE A 528 40.01 -17.97 2.20
N LYS A 529 39.16 -18.40 3.12
CA LYS A 529 38.90 -17.72 4.39
C LYS A 529 40.18 -17.57 5.22
N ARG A 530 40.97 -18.64 5.35
CA ARG A 530 42.24 -18.60 6.11
C ARG A 530 43.27 -17.69 5.47
N ASP A 531 43.40 -17.74 4.13
CA ASP A 531 44.35 -16.92 3.39
C ASP A 531 44.00 -15.43 3.51
N LEU A 532 42.75 -15.04 3.23
CA LEU A 532 42.30 -13.65 3.34
C LEU A 532 42.47 -13.07 4.74
N PHE A 533 42.14 -13.84 5.79
CA PHE A 533 42.35 -13.39 7.17
C PHE A 533 43.81 -13.37 7.58
N LYS A 534 44.66 -14.24 7.02
CA LYS A 534 46.11 -14.17 7.24
C LYS A 534 46.67 -12.89 6.60
N THR A 535 46.32 -12.61 5.36
CA THR A 535 46.72 -11.40 4.64
C THR A 535 46.22 -10.13 5.32
N LEU A 536 45.03 -10.13 5.92
CA LEU A 536 44.53 -9.00 6.71
C LEU A 536 45.38 -8.72 7.96
N ARG A 537 45.92 -9.76 8.60
CA ARG A 537 46.75 -9.61 9.81
C ARG A 537 48.21 -9.26 9.51
N GLU A 538 48.75 -9.79 8.41
CA GLU A 538 50.18 -9.75 8.11
C GLU A 538 50.54 -8.77 6.96
N GLY A 539 49.59 -8.43 6.09
CA GLY A 539 49.79 -7.63 4.88
C GLY A 539 49.08 -6.27 4.90
N SER A 540 49.03 -5.61 3.75
CA SER A 540 48.31 -4.34 3.55
C SER A 540 46.87 -4.56 3.08
N LEU A 541 46.01 -3.54 3.22
CA LEU A 541 44.65 -3.57 2.63
C LEU A 541 44.67 -3.73 1.10
N GLY A 542 45.75 -3.28 0.45
CA GLY A 542 45.95 -3.51 -0.98
C GLY A 542 46.14 -5.00 -1.30
N ASP A 543 46.89 -5.72 -0.48
CA ASP A 543 47.12 -7.17 -0.64
C ASP A 543 45.84 -7.96 -0.39
N VAL A 544 45.05 -7.58 0.62
CA VAL A 544 43.72 -8.15 0.87
C VAL A 544 42.81 -7.94 -0.34
N TYR A 545 42.80 -6.73 -0.91
CA TYR A 545 41.98 -6.41 -2.07
C TYR A 545 42.41 -7.19 -3.32
N GLN A 546 43.72 -7.39 -3.55
CA GLN A 546 44.21 -8.26 -4.62
C GLN A 546 43.76 -9.71 -4.41
N GLY A 547 43.87 -10.25 -3.20
CA GLY A 547 43.35 -11.58 -2.88
C GLY A 547 41.85 -11.71 -3.14
N LEU A 548 41.05 -10.69 -2.80
CA LEU A 548 39.62 -10.66 -3.13
C LEU A 548 39.38 -10.70 -4.65
N LEU A 549 40.17 -9.95 -5.44
CA LEU A 549 40.08 -10.00 -6.91
C LEU A 549 40.54 -11.35 -7.48
N GLU A 550 41.54 -12.00 -6.89
CA GLU A 550 41.99 -13.32 -7.33
C GLU A 550 40.93 -14.39 -7.08
N TYR A 551 40.33 -14.42 -5.89
CA TYR A 551 39.36 -15.45 -5.52
C TYR A 551 37.93 -15.20 -6.05
N PHE A 552 37.52 -13.94 -6.15
CA PHE A 552 36.14 -13.55 -6.50
C PHE A 552 36.04 -12.73 -7.80
N GLN A 553 37.16 -12.46 -8.48
CA GLN A 553 37.28 -11.73 -9.76
C GLN A 553 36.97 -10.23 -9.68
N ARG A 554 35.77 -9.86 -9.23
CA ARG A 554 35.33 -8.46 -9.20
C ARG A 554 34.31 -8.21 -8.08
N PRO A 555 34.22 -6.97 -7.56
CA PRO A 555 33.11 -6.60 -6.70
C PRO A 555 31.81 -6.64 -7.49
N THR A 556 30.77 -7.26 -6.93
CA THR A 556 29.46 -7.40 -7.58
C THR A 556 28.46 -6.35 -7.08
N HIS A 557 28.58 -5.89 -5.83
CA HIS A 557 27.66 -4.92 -5.24
C HIS A 557 28.38 -3.92 -4.31
N ARG A 558 27.77 -2.75 -4.12
CA ARG A 558 28.19 -1.71 -3.18
C ARG A 558 27.03 -1.30 -2.27
N LEU A 559 27.30 -0.41 -1.30
CA LEU A 559 26.28 0.10 -0.38
C LEU A 559 25.03 0.67 -1.09
N LYS A 560 25.20 1.32 -2.25
CA LYS A 560 24.09 1.89 -3.05
C LYS A 560 23.16 0.83 -3.67
N ASP A 561 23.64 -0.40 -3.79
CA ASP A 561 22.92 -1.49 -4.43
C ASP A 561 22.08 -2.29 -3.42
N LEU A 562 22.22 -2.01 -2.11
CA LEU A 562 21.39 -2.63 -1.08
C LEU A 562 19.94 -2.14 -1.12
N PHE A 563 19.04 -2.88 -0.46
CA PHE A 563 17.67 -2.41 -0.25
C PHE A 563 17.64 -1.12 0.55
N ARG A 564 16.75 -0.19 0.15
CA ARG A 564 16.72 1.20 0.65
C ARG A 564 16.63 1.31 2.17
N ASP A 565 15.84 0.46 2.83
CA ASP A 565 15.66 0.54 4.29
C ASP A 565 16.95 0.20 5.03
N GLU A 566 17.65 -0.82 4.56
CA GLU A 566 18.91 -1.24 5.14
C GLU A 566 20.06 -0.31 4.77
N GLN A 567 20.06 0.22 3.55
CA GLN A 567 20.95 1.30 3.15
C GLN A 567 20.84 2.49 4.10
N ARG A 568 19.61 2.94 4.40
CA ARG A 568 19.34 4.03 5.37
C ARG A 568 19.84 3.68 6.76
N ARG A 569 19.60 2.45 7.23
CA ARG A 569 20.04 1.99 8.54
C ARG A 569 21.56 1.98 8.67
N ILE A 570 22.28 1.44 7.68
CA ILE A 570 23.75 1.39 7.69
C ILE A 570 24.31 2.81 7.65
N ILE A 571 23.78 3.68 6.78
CA ILE A 571 24.17 5.09 6.73
C ILE A 571 23.97 5.76 8.09
N GLN A 572 22.81 5.59 8.72
CA GLN A 572 22.54 6.15 10.06
C GLN A 572 23.49 5.60 11.12
N THR A 573 23.85 4.33 11.05
CA THR A 573 24.78 3.68 12.00
C THR A 573 26.17 4.26 11.86
N VAL A 574 26.68 4.37 10.63
CA VAL A 574 27.99 4.97 10.33
C VAL A 574 28.03 6.46 10.70
N LEU A 575 26.94 7.20 10.43
CA LEU A 575 26.87 8.63 10.72
C LEU A 575 26.72 8.93 12.22
N ARG A 576 26.19 8.01 13.04
CA ARG A 576 25.91 8.25 14.47
C ARG A 576 27.15 8.73 15.23
N GLY A 577 28.31 8.13 14.99
CA GLY A 577 29.57 8.54 15.62
C GLY A 577 29.96 9.97 15.24
N ARG A 578 30.01 10.26 13.93
CA ARG A 578 30.34 11.61 13.44
C ARG A 578 29.32 12.68 13.88
N LEU A 579 28.03 12.32 13.92
CA LEU A 579 26.98 13.23 14.39
C LEU A 579 27.13 13.58 15.88
N ALA A 580 27.62 12.65 16.70
CA ALA A 580 27.92 12.93 18.10
C ALA A 580 29.07 13.95 18.24
N ASP A 581 30.10 13.86 17.39
CA ASP A 581 31.20 14.83 17.36
C ASP A 581 30.70 16.22 16.93
N TYR A 582 29.88 16.29 15.88
CA TYR A 582 29.24 17.55 15.46
C TYR A 582 28.34 18.12 16.56
N GLN A 583 27.65 17.25 17.31
CA GLN A 583 26.84 17.67 18.45
C GLN A 583 27.69 18.23 19.58
N ALA A 584 28.80 17.62 19.94
CA ALA A 584 29.71 18.14 20.96
C ALA A 584 30.28 19.51 20.57
N LEU A 585 30.70 19.68 19.31
CA LEU A 585 31.20 20.96 18.80
C LEU A 585 30.09 22.03 18.75
N GLY A 586 28.89 21.65 18.29
CA GLY A 586 27.73 22.54 18.24
C GLY A 586 27.34 23.04 19.63
N GLU A 587 27.33 22.15 20.63
CA GLU A 587 27.02 22.53 22.01
C GLU A 587 28.07 23.49 22.59
N GLN A 588 29.36 23.29 22.29
CA GLN A 588 30.41 24.22 22.69
C GLN A 588 30.19 25.62 22.11
N LEU A 589 29.84 25.70 20.82
CA LEU A 589 29.55 26.98 20.15
C LEU A 589 28.27 27.63 20.69
N PHE A 590 27.22 26.84 20.91
CA PHE A 590 25.94 27.34 21.42
C PHE A 590 26.08 27.92 22.84
N GLU A 591 26.83 27.25 23.72
CA GLU A 591 27.12 27.75 25.06
C GLU A 591 27.90 29.07 25.04
N GLN A 592 28.92 29.18 24.17
CA GLN A 592 29.70 30.40 23.98
C GLN A 592 28.84 31.58 23.49
N ASP A 593 27.90 31.32 22.58
CA ASP A 593 27.08 32.34 21.94
C ASP A 593 25.75 32.62 22.67
N SER A 594 25.40 31.86 23.72
CA SER A 594 24.09 31.92 24.40
C SER A 594 23.70 33.33 24.88
N ILE A 595 24.65 34.10 25.42
CA ILE A 595 24.42 35.48 25.88
C ILE A 595 24.21 36.41 24.68
N LEU A 596 24.98 36.23 23.62
CA LEU A 596 24.88 37.03 22.41
C LEU A 596 23.56 36.77 21.67
N LEU A 597 23.16 35.51 21.53
CA LEU A 597 21.89 35.10 20.93
C LEU A 597 20.70 35.74 21.63
N ARG A 598 20.67 35.69 22.97
CA ARG A 598 19.64 36.37 23.77
C ARG A 598 19.63 37.88 23.55
N ARG A 599 20.81 38.51 23.49
CA ARG A 599 20.92 39.95 23.24
C ARG A 599 20.42 40.34 21.85
N LEU A 600 20.81 39.59 20.81
CA LEU A 600 20.36 39.82 19.43
C LEU A 600 18.84 39.66 19.32
N GLY A 601 18.28 38.61 19.93
CA GLY A 601 16.84 38.38 20.00
C GLY A 601 16.09 39.52 20.70
N SER A 602 16.58 39.99 21.84
CA SER A 602 15.98 41.13 22.57
C SER A 602 16.02 42.44 21.77
N LEU A 603 17.04 42.63 20.95
CA LEU A 603 17.20 43.78 20.05
C LEU A 603 16.40 43.64 18.75
N GLN A 604 15.68 42.52 18.55
CA GLN A 604 15.02 42.15 17.29
C GLN A 604 15.98 42.19 16.09
N TYR A 605 17.28 41.98 16.32
CA TYR A 605 18.26 41.96 15.26
C TYR A 605 18.29 40.55 14.63
N PRO A 606 18.28 40.42 13.28
CA PRO A 606 18.34 39.13 12.62
C PRO A 606 19.61 38.35 13.01
N ILE A 607 19.43 37.15 13.56
CA ILE A 607 20.55 36.29 13.95
C ILE A 607 21.24 35.75 12.69
N PRO A 608 22.58 35.84 12.61
CA PRO A 608 23.33 35.27 11.49
C PRO A 608 23.00 33.79 11.28
N GLU A 609 22.80 33.39 10.03
CA GLU A 609 22.33 32.05 9.69
C GLU A 609 23.18 30.91 10.30
N PRO A 610 24.52 30.96 10.28
CA PRO A 610 25.33 29.91 10.89
C PRO A 610 25.06 29.72 12.39
N MET A 611 24.88 30.82 13.15
CA MET A 611 24.58 30.76 14.59
C MET A 611 23.18 30.20 14.83
N ARG A 612 22.20 30.61 14.01
CA ARG A 612 20.83 30.13 14.10
C ARG A 612 20.72 28.63 13.87
N VAL A 613 21.43 28.10 12.87
CA VAL A 613 21.46 26.65 12.58
C VAL A 613 22.02 25.85 13.75
N VAL A 614 23.14 26.31 14.35
CA VAL A 614 23.76 25.64 15.51
C VAL A 614 22.85 25.71 16.74
N ALA A 615 22.27 26.88 17.03
CA ALA A 615 21.36 27.07 18.15
C ALA A 615 20.09 26.21 18.04
N GLN A 616 19.50 26.15 16.84
CA GLN A 616 18.37 25.29 16.56
C GLN A 616 18.71 23.82 16.75
N PHE A 617 19.83 23.36 16.18
CA PHE A 617 20.26 21.97 16.29
C PHE A 617 20.47 21.54 17.77
N CYS A 618 21.15 22.36 18.57
CA CYS A 618 21.38 22.08 19.99
C CYS A 618 20.08 22.09 20.79
N THR A 619 19.20 23.08 20.55
CA THR A 619 17.89 23.18 21.21
C THR A 619 17.04 21.93 20.93
N GLU A 620 16.92 21.51 19.67
CA GLU A 620 16.16 20.31 19.29
C GLU A 620 16.71 19.03 19.94
N ASN A 621 18.03 18.89 20.03
CA ASN A 621 18.65 17.73 20.67
C ASN A 621 18.42 17.72 22.18
N ARG A 622 18.54 18.88 22.86
CA ARG A 622 18.24 19.02 24.30
C ARG A 622 16.77 18.72 24.58
N MET A 623 15.85 19.18 23.73
CA MET A 623 14.42 18.84 23.83
C MET A 623 14.19 17.33 23.74
N ARG A 624 14.81 16.64 22.77
CA ARG A 624 14.69 15.17 22.66
C ARG A 624 15.26 14.45 23.87
N ALA A 625 16.45 14.84 24.32
CA ALA A 625 17.07 14.25 25.51
C ALA A 625 16.20 14.43 26.77
N LEU A 626 15.55 15.60 26.93
CA LEU A 626 14.59 15.85 27.99
C LEU A 626 13.36 14.95 27.90
N LEU A 627 12.87 14.66 26.70
CA LEU A 627 11.74 13.77 26.46
C LEU A 627 12.09 12.30 26.71
N ASP A 628 13.24 11.85 26.22
CA ASP A 628 13.70 10.46 26.38
C ASP A 628 13.94 10.10 27.85
N ARG A 629 14.41 11.07 28.66
CA ARG A 629 14.63 10.88 30.11
C ARG A 629 13.43 11.24 30.98
N MET A 630 12.31 11.69 30.41
CA MET A 630 11.18 12.25 31.15
C MET A 630 10.55 11.23 32.12
N GLN A 631 10.80 11.39 33.41
CA GLN A 631 10.19 10.56 34.46
C GLN A 631 9.20 11.33 35.34
N GLY A 632 9.35 12.65 35.46
CA GLY A 632 8.55 13.52 36.31
C GLY A 632 8.13 14.83 35.64
N ASP A 633 7.67 15.78 36.47
CA ASP A 633 7.27 17.12 36.04
C ASP A 633 8.47 18.10 36.00
N GLU A 634 9.62 17.71 36.57
CA GLU A 634 10.86 18.49 36.54
C GLU A 634 11.42 18.63 35.12
N GLU A 635 11.41 17.54 34.35
CA GLU A 635 11.84 17.55 32.95
C GLU A 635 10.87 18.35 32.07
N LEU A 636 9.57 18.33 32.39
CA LEU A 636 8.58 19.17 31.72
C LEU A 636 8.82 20.65 31.98
N GLY A 637 9.13 21.02 33.23
CA GLY A 637 9.54 22.39 33.59
C GLY A 637 10.82 22.82 32.89
N SER A 638 11.81 21.93 32.80
CA SER A 638 13.06 22.16 32.07
C SER A 638 12.82 22.36 30.57
N LEU A 639 11.92 21.58 29.97
CA LEU A 639 11.52 21.74 28.57
C LEU A 639 10.82 23.08 28.32
N ALA A 640 9.94 23.50 29.22
CA ALA A 640 9.27 24.79 29.13
C ALA A 640 10.26 25.96 29.23
N ALA A 641 11.24 25.88 30.14
CA ALA A 641 12.30 26.88 30.26
C ALA A 641 13.17 26.96 29.00
N LEU A 642 13.57 25.80 28.46
CA LEU A 642 14.34 25.72 27.21
C LEU A 642 13.57 26.33 26.03
N MET A 643 12.27 26.07 25.93
CA MET A 643 11.41 26.64 24.88
C MET A 643 11.24 28.15 25.02
N GLU A 644 11.13 28.65 26.25
CA GLU A 644 11.02 30.09 26.50
C GLU A 644 12.31 30.82 26.10
N GLU A 645 13.48 30.24 26.44
CA GLU A 645 14.77 30.74 25.97
C GLU A 645 14.85 30.70 24.44
N ALA A 646 14.41 29.60 23.82
CA ALA A 646 14.46 29.44 22.37
C ALA A 646 13.60 30.47 21.62
N ARG A 647 12.42 30.80 22.17
CA ARG A 647 11.52 31.81 21.61
C ARG A 647 12.14 33.21 21.61
N GLN A 648 12.99 33.56 22.57
CA GLN A 648 13.61 34.89 22.65
C GLN A 648 14.48 35.21 21.44
N TRP A 649 15.10 34.19 20.84
CA TRP A 649 15.93 34.33 19.64
C TRP A 649 15.17 33.97 18.35
N GLY A 650 13.86 33.71 18.43
CA GLY A 650 12.99 33.49 17.29
C GLY A 650 12.87 32.04 16.83
N TYR A 651 13.28 31.07 17.65
CA TYR A 651 13.06 29.66 17.35
C TYR A 651 11.57 29.32 17.25
N ARG A 652 11.22 28.53 16.24
CA ARG A 652 9.91 27.88 16.14
C ARG A 652 10.13 26.41 15.87
N PRO A 653 9.57 25.50 16.70
CA PRO A 653 9.63 24.08 16.41
C PRO A 653 9.03 23.78 15.04
N ASP A 654 9.66 22.88 14.30
CA ASP A 654 9.06 22.28 13.11
C ASP A 654 7.82 21.47 13.56
N ALA A 655 6.64 22.06 13.31
CA ALA A 655 5.39 21.55 13.84
C ALA A 655 5.08 20.14 13.34
N GLU A 656 5.34 19.85 12.07
CA GLU A 656 5.07 18.55 11.46
C GLU A 656 6.00 17.48 12.03
N ARG A 657 7.29 17.79 12.15
CA ARG A 657 8.29 16.86 12.68
C ARG A 657 8.03 16.51 14.14
N TRP A 658 7.71 17.51 14.97
CA TRP A 658 7.45 17.31 16.39
C TRP A 658 6.08 16.70 16.67
N GLU A 659 5.03 17.06 15.94
CA GLU A 659 3.72 16.40 16.03
C GLU A 659 3.88 14.90 15.76
N ARG A 660 4.58 14.53 14.68
CA ARG A 660 4.82 13.12 14.34
C ARG A 660 5.58 12.37 15.43
N TYR A 661 6.63 12.98 15.99
CA TYR A 661 7.41 12.37 17.06
C TYR A 661 6.56 12.13 18.32
N LEU A 662 5.76 13.13 18.73
CA LEU A 662 4.91 13.02 19.91
C LEU A 662 3.77 12.03 19.72
N LEU A 663 3.14 12.00 18.55
CA LEU A 663 2.10 11.02 18.23
C LEU A 663 2.64 9.59 18.28
N LEU A 664 3.81 9.33 17.67
CA LEU A 664 4.45 8.01 17.74
C LEU A 664 4.77 7.60 19.17
N ALA A 665 5.31 8.51 19.98
CA ALA A 665 5.58 8.25 21.39
C ALA A 665 4.28 7.96 22.16
N LEU A 666 3.21 8.73 21.91
CA LEU A 666 1.92 8.57 22.57
C LEU A 666 1.25 7.24 22.21
N GLU A 667 1.27 6.86 20.94
CA GLU A 667 0.77 5.58 20.43
C GLU A 667 1.50 4.40 21.09
N GLN A 668 2.84 4.46 21.19
CA GLN A 668 3.62 3.42 21.87
C GLN A 668 3.21 3.26 23.34
N ARG A 669 2.94 4.37 24.05
CA ARG A 669 2.51 4.33 25.46
C ARG A 669 1.12 3.73 25.61
N VAL A 670 0.19 4.09 24.72
CA VAL A 670 -1.16 3.54 24.74
C VAL A 670 -1.17 2.07 24.35
N GLU A 671 -0.38 1.65 23.37
CA GLU A 671 -0.29 0.23 22.99
C GLU A 671 0.37 -0.61 24.09
N ALA A 672 1.35 -0.06 24.83
CA ALA A 672 1.97 -0.74 25.97
C ALA A 672 0.96 -1.12 27.08
N LEU A 673 -0.17 -0.39 27.20
CA LEU A 673 -1.24 -0.71 28.13
C LEU A 673 -1.91 -2.08 27.86
N ARG A 674 -1.75 -2.66 26.66
CA ARG A 674 -2.26 -4.01 26.33
C ARG A 674 -1.58 -5.14 27.11
N THR A 675 -0.34 -4.94 27.55
CA THR A 675 0.45 -6.04 28.13
C THR A 675 1.08 -5.67 29.47
N THR A 676 1.28 -4.38 29.76
CA THR A 676 1.91 -3.94 31.01
C THR A 676 0.98 -4.00 32.21
N ASP A 677 1.49 -4.35 33.39
CA ASP A 677 0.74 -4.19 34.66
C ASP A 677 0.97 -2.83 35.31
N ARG A 678 1.88 -2.01 34.77
CA ARG A 678 2.17 -0.65 35.25
C ARG A 678 1.25 0.39 34.59
N ILE A 679 -0.06 0.17 34.69
CA ILE A 679 -1.10 0.96 34.01
C ILE A 679 -0.97 2.46 34.33
N LEU A 680 -0.92 2.82 35.62
CA LEU A 680 -0.81 4.22 36.06
C LEU A 680 0.46 4.89 35.53
N THR A 681 1.56 4.15 35.42
CA THR A 681 2.83 4.70 34.91
C THR A 681 2.71 5.08 33.44
N GLU A 682 2.16 4.19 32.61
CA GLU A 682 2.03 4.47 31.17
C GLU A 682 0.96 5.54 30.89
N LEU A 683 -0.16 5.57 31.63
CA LEU A 683 -1.16 6.65 31.54
C LEU A 683 -0.56 8.02 31.89
N ARG A 684 0.21 8.11 32.98
CA ARG A 684 0.89 9.36 33.37
C ARG A 684 1.94 9.78 32.34
N ARG A 685 2.70 8.84 31.77
CA ARG A 685 3.65 9.11 30.68
C ARG A 685 2.92 9.66 29.45
N ALA A 686 1.80 9.05 29.06
CA ALA A 686 0.97 9.52 27.96
C ALA A 686 0.41 10.94 28.21
N GLN A 687 -0.10 11.23 29.41
CA GLN A 687 -0.57 12.57 29.78
C GLN A 687 0.55 13.63 29.71
N ARG A 688 1.79 13.28 30.08
CA ARG A 688 2.92 14.20 29.97
C ARG A 688 3.25 14.52 28.52
N LEU A 689 3.16 13.56 27.60
CA LEU A 689 3.36 13.82 26.17
C LEU A 689 2.32 14.81 25.61
N LEU A 690 1.08 14.76 26.11
CA LEU A 690 0.06 15.77 25.77
C LEU A 690 0.44 17.16 26.29
N LYS A 691 0.91 17.26 27.53
CA LYS A 691 1.42 18.53 28.09
C LYS A 691 2.64 19.05 27.34
N VAL A 692 3.52 18.18 26.85
CA VAL A 692 4.64 18.57 25.99
C VAL A 692 4.12 19.24 24.71
N ALA A 693 3.08 18.68 24.08
CA ALA A 693 2.49 19.30 22.90
C ALA A 693 1.93 20.70 23.20
N GLU A 694 1.34 20.92 24.37
CA GLU A 694 0.91 22.25 24.82
C GLU A 694 2.09 23.22 24.98
N VAL A 695 3.18 22.80 25.62
CA VAL A 695 4.42 23.60 25.77
C VAL A 695 4.98 24.01 24.41
N LEU A 696 4.98 23.08 23.45
CA LEU A 696 5.42 23.32 22.08
C LEU A 696 4.39 24.06 21.22
N SER A 697 3.17 24.27 21.74
CA SER A 697 2.04 24.87 21.02
C SER A 697 1.69 24.13 19.72
N LEU A 698 1.73 22.80 19.79
CA LEU A 698 1.47 21.91 18.65
C LEU A 698 0.06 21.31 18.73
N PRO A 699 -0.77 21.47 17.70
CA PRO A 699 -2.00 20.69 17.59
C PRO A 699 -1.62 19.22 17.35
N LEU A 700 -2.30 18.29 18.03
CA LEU A 700 -2.13 16.86 17.81
C LEU A 700 -3.39 16.25 17.18
N ASN A 701 -3.22 15.50 16.09
CA ASN A 701 -4.29 14.63 15.58
C ASN A 701 -4.36 13.30 16.34
N LEU A 702 -5.15 13.26 17.42
CA LEU A 702 -5.23 12.11 18.34
C LEU A 702 -6.05 10.91 17.85
N TRP A 703 -6.55 10.92 16.60
CA TRP A 703 -7.50 9.91 16.11
C TRP A 703 -7.04 8.46 16.30
N ASN A 704 -5.78 8.15 15.96
CA ASN A 704 -5.27 6.78 16.09
C ASN A 704 -5.10 6.38 17.56
N VAL A 705 -4.53 7.28 18.38
CA VAL A 705 -4.38 7.11 19.83
C VAL A 705 -5.73 6.83 20.49
N GLN A 706 -6.79 7.55 20.10
CA GLN A 706 -8.15 7.35 20.59
C GLN A 706 -8.70 5.96 20.26
N ASN A 707 -8.54 5.51 19.01
CA ASN A 707 -9.01 4.19 18.59
C ASN A 707 -8.27 3.06 19.30
N VAL A 708 -6.94 3.15 19.33
CA VAL A 708 -6.10 2.18 20.05
C VAL A 708 -6.51 2.12 21.51
N PHE A 709 -6.64 3.27 22.20
CA PHE A 709 -7.02 3.30 23.61
C PHE A 709 -8.38 2.64 23.88
N ILE A 710 -9.38 2.87 23.04
CA ILE A 710 -10.71 2.25 23.18
C ILE A 710 -10.62 0.72 22.99
N GLU A 711 -9.84 0.25 22.02
CA GLU A 711 -9.60 -1.19 21.84
C GLU A 711 -8.93 -1.81 23.06
N VAL A 712 -7.87 -1.18 23.56
CA VAL A 712 -7.15 -1.64 24.75
C VAL A 712 -8.10 -1.74 25.95
N CYS A 713 -8.94 -0.72 26.16
CA CYS A 713 -9.95 -0.73 27.21
C CYS A 713 -10.95 -1.89 27.08
N ARG A 714 -11.35 -2.26 25.86
CA ARG A 714 -12.25 -3.40 25.62
C ARG A 714 -11.57 -4.74 25.90
N GLU A 715 -10.31 -4.88 25.50
CA GLU A 715 -9.56 -6.13 25.66
C GLU A 715 -9.18 -6.42 27.11
N ARG A 716 -8.84 -5.39 27.88
CA ARG A 716 -8.43 -5.52 29.29
C ARG A 716 -9.45 -4.95 30.26
N LEU A 717 -10.73 -5.11 29.95
CA LEU A 717 -11.83 -4.52 30.73
C LEU A 717 -11.71 -4.78 32.24
N ALA A 718 -11.49 -6.04 32.62
CA ALA A 718 -11.38 -6.46 34.02
C ALA A 718 -10.21 -5.82 34.78
N VAL A 719 -9.12 -5.48 34.09
CA VAL A 719 -7.96 -4.82 34.70
C VAL A 719 -8.22 -3.33 34.86
N PHE A 720 -8.82 -2.69 33.86
CA PHE A 720 -9.09 -1.25 33.88
C PHE A 720 -10.22 -0.84 34.82
N GLU A 721 -11.10 -1.76 35.22
CA GLU A 721 -12.13 -1.48 36.23
C GLU A 721 -11.52 -1.00 37.55
N ALA A 722 -10.34 -1.50 37.93
CA ALA A 722 -9.62 -1.06 39.12
C ALA A 722 -8.98 0.34 39.00
N PHE A 723 -8.89 0.89 37.78
CA PHE A 723 -8.27 2.19 37.46
C PHE A 723 -9.24 3.12 36.72
N LYS A 724 -10.54 2.97 37.02
CA LYS A 724 -11.62 3.62 36.26
C LYS A 724 -11.46 5.14 36.19
N GLU A 725 -11.17 5.78 37.31
CA GLU A 725 -11.05 7.24 37.38
C GLU A 725 -9.89 7.75 36.51
N GLU A 726 -8.74 7.07 36.53
CA GLU A 726 -7.58 7.44 35.73
C GLU A 726 -7.77 7.18 34.24
N VAL A 727 -8.46 6.08 33.90
CA VAL A 727 -8.86 5.76 32.52
C VAL A 727 -9.82 6.83 31.97
N GLN A 728 -10.80 7.27 32.76
CA GLN A 728 -11.73 8.34 32.39
C GLN A 728 -11.02 9.70 32.27
N ALA A 729 -10.09 10.01 33.19
CA ALA A 729 -9.30 11.22 33.15
C ALA A 729 -8.41 11.26 31.89
N PHE A 730 -7.76 10.14 31.55
CA PHE A 730 -6.99 10.04 30.33
C PHE A 730 -7.87 10.12 29.07
N ALA A 731 -9.01 9.43 29.03
CA ALA A 731 -9.98 9.53 27.94
C ALA A 731 -10.37 10.99 27.68
N SER A 732 -10.67 11.75 28.74
CA SER A 732 -11.00 13.17 28.67
C SER A 732 -9.83 13.99 28.11
N SER A 733 -8.59 13.70 28.53
CA SER A 733 -7.39 14.39 28.05
C SER A 733 -7.11 14.17 26.55
N ILE A 734 -7.60 13.06 25.98
CA ILE A 734 -7.54 12.79 24.55
C ILE A 734 -8.85 13.11 23.83
N ASN A 735 -9.72 13.94 24.40
CA ASN A 735 -11.01 14.37 23.82
C ASN A 735 -12.01 13.23 23.53
N LEU A 736 -11.97 12.15 24.31
CA LEU A 736 -13.01 11.11 24.30
C LEU A 736 -14.04 11.36 25.40
N THR A 737 -15.31 11.15 25.08
CA THR A 737 -16.38 11.14 26.10
C THR A 737 -16.40 9.80 26.83
N SER A 738 -16.75 9.79 28.12
CA SER A 738 -16.88 8.52 28.88
C SER A 738 -17.89 7.56 28.24
N GLU A 739 -18.90 8.07 27.53
CA GLU A 739 -19.91 7.27 26.82
C GLU A 739 -19.35 6.30 25.76
N VAL A 740 -18.18 6.57 25.17
CA VAL A 740 -17.55 5.66 24.19
C VAL A 740 -16.72 4.54 24.84
N LEU A 741 -16.44 4.64 26.14
CA LEU A 741 -15.81 3.56 26.89
C LEU A 741 -16.78 2.39 27.11
N PRO A 742 -16.26 1.16 27.33
CA PRO A 742 -17.05 0.02 27.80
C PRO A 742 -17.93 0.37 29.00
N LEU A 743 -19.13 -0.22 29.08
CA LEU A 743 -20.15 0.13 30.08
C LEU A 743 -19.66 0.15 31.54
N SER A 744 -18.79 -0.77 31.96
CA SER A 744 -18.25 -0.81 33.32
C SER A 744 -17.21 0.28 33.62
N LEU A 745 -16.63 0.88 32.58
CA LEU A 745 -15.70 2.00 32.65
C LEU A 745 -16.38 3.37 32.47
N ARG A 746 -17.71 3.42 32.32
CA ARG A 746 -18.49 4.65 32.17
C ARG A 746 -18.81 5.34 33.48
#